data_AF-A0A2V5ZPS9-F1
#
_entry.id   AF-A0A2V5ZPS9-F1
#
_cell.length_a   1.000
_cell.length_b   1.000
_cell.length_c   1.000
_cell.angle_alpha   90.00
_cell.angle_beta   90.00
_cell.angle_gamma   90.00
#
_symmetry.space_group_name_H-M   'P 1'
#
loop_
_entity.id
_entity.type
_entity.pdbx_description
1 polymer ?
#
loop_
_entity_poly.entity_id
_entity_poly.type
_entity_poly.pdbx_seq_one_letter_code
_entity_poly.pdbx_strand_id
1 'polypeptide(L)'
;MPLEFSCQKTPGQHINGGAVKALGKGRDDFLRLARVGSWLFACVALVSCTKNEPVDEAKAAGKSTADFPQIVADIFKPMDGGIDLSPEEIMGRNTWNLWSGGNQHFWNHAAQDSYGLMDLLKMLDNRKFPRGERFKTLGLANEPGFLARAPTEPDEFGLCLDKQIAPEPAGIDETVYGKPSGVLGFRLFPNPDFNDEARKKWDGKRFYEDAGYYNNNKLIRPYRVGVACGACHIAPNPSNPPADPENPRWENLASAIGNQYINEGKVFACNVEQGGFFYEMLAAQPRGTSDTSRIATDHINNPNAINAIFLLAERERIAKLATPEKMAGGTLALAGETEEMPVPHILKDGADSIGVRGATIRVYVNIGMFSEYWLTRHNRLIGLKPQQPFEIPYAREHSVFWRATEERLDNIAAFFRRLKPFHLADAAGGQAYITTDSAVMTRGKEVFAESCAACHSSKQLPPNIDPRSGEGKAWFRAEVMKPEFLENNFLSNDKRYPLTKIETNSARAFATNAKAHHIWDNFSSQTYKELSPADELEFFNPFDETHPIKFKPKDRDVAPGYYRTPSLVNLWSSAPFLHNNMLGKFTGDPSVGGRMDAFNDAVEKLLWPEKRLNKDSIWRTQNECTFHLRKEFVPPPFDKLAGRDGYVTIGRIPKGTPINLLANLQPDFQHAGAFLKAAGKLVKINAENLPPEVADAELRKLVPDLIAMNKCPDFIEDKGHYFGTDLSDNDKRALIEYLKTF
;
A
#
# COMPACT_ATOMS: atom_id res chain seq x y z
N MET A 1 37.28 -41.08 6.77
CA MET A 1 38.00 -41.48 8.00
C MET A 1 38.31 -40.22 8.79
N PRO A 2 38.06 -40.22 10.08
CA PRO A 2 37.51 -39.08 10.83
C PRO A 2 38.50 -38.54 11.87
N LEU A 3 38.12 -37.44 12.53
CA LEU A 3 38.45 -37.04 13.91
C LEU A 3 37.64 -35.75 14.14
N GLU A 4 36.48 -35.70 14.83
CA GLU A 4 36.24 -35.98 16.26
C GLU A 4 37.31 -35.35 17.17
N PHE A 5 37.04 -34.61 18.24
CA PHE A 5 35.86 -34.43 19.11
C PHE A 5 36.11 -33.23 20.05
N SER A 6 35.03 -32.77 20.70
CA SER A 6 34.94 -32.34 22.12
C SER A 6 35.59 -31.00 22.56
N CYS A 7 34.86 -29.99 23.04
CA CYS A 7 34.03 -29.80 24.25
C CYS A 7 34.81 -29.26 25.47
N GLN A 8 34.32 -28.13 26.02
CA GLN A 8 34.48 -27.64 27.41
C GLN A 8 35.91 -27.21 27.84
N LYS A 9 36.17 -26.22 28.72
CA LYS A 9 35.39 -25.57 29.78
C LYS A 9 36.24 -24.42 30.41
N THR A 10 35.61 -23.28 30.73
CA THR A 10 35.87 -22.34 31.89
C THR A 10 37.28 -21.73 32.09
N PRO A 11 37.55 -20.79 33.03
CA PRO A 11 36.75 -19.92 33.94
C PRO A 11 37.03 -18.39 33.69
N GLY A 12 36.25 -17.39 34.14
CA GLY A 12 36.11 -16.87 35.51
C GLY A 12 37.19 -15.82 35.88
N GLN A 13 36.77 -14.71 36.56
CA GLN A 13 37.53 -13.68 37.35
C GLN A 13 37.44 -12.23 36.78
N HIS A 14 37.17 -11.16 37.55
CA HIS A 14 37.07 -10.98 39.02
C HIS A 14 36.36 -9.65 39.43
N ILE A 15 35.49 -9.77 40.44
CA ILE A 15 35.21 -8.98 41.68
C ILE A 15 35.38 -7.44 41.74
N ASN A 16 34.40 -6.76 42.33
CA ASN A 16 34.58 -6.27 43.71
C ASN A 16 33.25 -6.18 44.50
N GLY A 17 33.22 -6.86 45.65
CA GLY A 17 32.13 -6.89 46.62
C GLY A 17 32.58 -7.66 47.85
N GLY A 18 33.13 -6.95 48.84
CA GLY A 18 33.42 -7.49 50.17
C GLY A 18 32.12 -7.78 50.92
N ALA A 19 31.98 -9.00 51.45
CA ALA A 19 31.97 -9.36 52.89
C ALA A 19 30.84 -8.69 53.69
N VAL A 20 29.97 -9.42 54.40
CA VAL A 20 30.29 -10.21 55.61
C VAL A 20 29.35 -11.41 55.78
N LYS A 21 29.92 -12.57 56.17
CA LYS A 21 29.25 -13.77 56.70
C LYS A 21 29.37 -13.82 58.23
N ALA A 22 28.36 -14.39 58.89
CA ALA A 22 28.49 -15.22 60.10
C ALA A 22 27.27 -16.19 60.13
N LEU A 23 27.42 -17.48 59.82
CA LEU A 23 27.82 -18.63 60.67
C LEU A 23 26.76 -19.08 61.69
N GLY A 24 26.32 -20.34 61.60
CA GLY A 24 25.83 -21.11 62.77
C GLY A 24 24.73 -22.15 62.53
N LYS A 25 25.13 -23.41 62.35
CA LYS A 25 24.37 -24.68 62.35
C LYS A 25 23.39 -24.88 63.53
N GLY A 26 22.32 -25.66 63.32
CA GLY A 26 21.93 -26.72 64.27
C GLY A 26 20.45 -27.13 64.36
N ARG A 27 20.16 -28.36 63.86
CA ARG A 27 19.18 -29.39 64.31
C ARG A 27 17.68 -29.08 64.26
N ASP A 28 16.93 -29.78 63.40
CA ASP A 28 16.36 -31.14 63.58
C ASP A 28 15.13 -31.13 64.50
N ASP A 29 13.94 -31.12 63.91
CA ASP A 29 12.92 -32.15 64.16
C ASP A 29 11.72 -32.02 63.19
N PHE A 30 11.08 -33.16 62.94
CA PHE A 30 9.82 -33.39 62.21
C PHE A 30 9.85 -33.73 60.70
N LEU A 31 10.58 -34.80 60.40
CA LEU A 31 10.14 -35.84 59.47
C LEU A 31 9.06 -36.70 60.15
N ARG A 32 7.82 -36.70 59.64
CA ARG A 32 6.89 -37.86 59.61
C ARG A 32 5.56 -37.43 58.98
N LEU A 33 5.41 -37.68 57.68
CA LEU A 33 4.20 -38.22 57.02
C LEU A 33 4.42 -38.25 55.50
N ALA A 34 5.08 -39.32 55.07
CA ALA A 34 5.04 -39.82 53.71
C ALA A 34 4.56 -41.26 53.77
N ARG A 35 3.37 -41.53 53.22
CA ARG A 35 2.96 -42.76 52.50
C ARG A 35 1.43 -42.81 52.41
N VAL A 36 0.94 -42.69 51.19
CA VAL A 36 -0.13 -43.46 50.51
C VAL A 36 -0.68 -42.52 49.42
N GLY A 37 -0.51 -42.90 48.15
CA GLY A 37 -1.06 -42.13 47.03
C GLY A 37 -0.23 -42.09 45.75
N SER A 38 0.74 -42.98 45.55
CA SER A 38 1.22 -43.30 44.19
C SER A 38 0.26 -44.33 43.61
N TRP A 39 -0.17 -44.15 42.36
CA TRP A 39 -1.13 -44.96 41.55
C TRP A 39 -2.49 -44.33 41.22
N LEU A 40 -2.55 -43.03 40.90
CA LEU A 40 -3.73 -42.45 40.21
C LEU A 40 -3.43 -41.20 39.35
N PHE A 41 -2.20 -41.08 38.80
CA PHE A 41 -1.84 -40.02 37.84
C PHE A 41 -1.18 -40.54 36.56
N ALA A 42 -1.50 -41.77 36.15
CA ALA A 42 -1.17 -42.30 34.84
C ALA A 42 -2.47 -42.42 34.01
N CYS A 43 -3.08 -41.29 33.69
CA CYS A 43 -4.13 -41.09 32.67
C CYS A 43 -4.59 -39.62 32.62
N VAL A 44 -3.64 -38.67 32.61
CA VAL A 44 -3.94 -37.31 32.14
C VAL A 44 -3.40 -37.24 30.72
N ALA A 45 -4.34 -37.13 29.79
CA ALA A 45 -4.21 -37.08 28.35
C ALA A 45 -2.86 -36.54 27.84
N LEU A 46 -2.22 -37.36 27.01
CA LEU A 46 -1.48 -36.90 25.84
C LEU A 46 -2.47 -36.11 24.95
N VAL A 47 -2.84 -34.90 25.35
CA VAL A 47 -3.21 -33.88 24.37
C VAL A 47 -1.89 -33.51 23.74
N SER A 48 -1.59 -34.16 22.62
CA SER A 48 -0.68 -33.58 21.64
C SER A 48 -1.14 -32.13 21.48
N CYS A 49 -0.33 -31.18 21.97
CA CYS A 49 -0.40 -29.82 21.47
C CYS A 49 0.03 -29.89 20.01
N THR A 50 -0.84 -30.40 19.13
CA THR A 50 -0.78 -30.08 17.73
C THR A 50 -0.83 -28.56 17.70
N LYS A 51 0.31 -27.92 17.40
CA LYS A 51 0.28 -26.53 16.96
C LYS A 51 -0.70 -26.54 15.79
N ASN A 52 -1.88 -25.95 15.97
CA ASN A 52 -2.82 -25.78 14.86
C ASN A 52 -2.15 -24.78 13.92
N GLU A 53 -1.39 -25.31 12.97
CA GLU A 53 -0.77 -24.56 11.89
C GLU A 53 -1.88 -23.92 11.04
N PRO A 54 -1.89 -22.58 10.89
CA PRO A 54 -2.87 -21.92 10.04
C PRO A 54 -2.84 -22.47 8.61
N VAL A 55 -3.99 -22.95 8.13
CA VAL A 55 -4.23 -23.31 6.74
C VAL A 55 -5.38 -22.46 6.21
N ASP A 56 -5.44 -22.23 4.89
CA ASP A 56 -6.54 -21.47 4.30
C ASP A 56 -7.85 -22.29 4.27
N GLU A 57 -8.98 -21.59 4.15
CA GLU A 57 -10.31 -22.24 4.15
C GLU A 57 -10.48 -23.29 3.03
N ALA A 58 -9.80 -23.11 1.89
CA ALA A 58 -9.81 -24.08 0.80
C ALA A 58 -9.08 -25.37 1.17
N LYS A 59 -7.88 -25.30 1.76
CA LYS A 59 -7.14 -26.47 2.26
C LYS A 59 -7.90 -27.16 3.39
N ALA A 60 -8.48 -26.39 4.32
CA ALA A 60 -9.30 -26.93 5.39
C ALA A 60 -10.53 -27.71 4.86
N ALA A 61 -11.09 -27.27 3.74
CA ALA A 61 -12.19 -27.95 3.05
C ALA A 61 -11.74 -29.12 2.16
N GLY A 62 -10.44 -29.49 2.16
CA GLY A 62 -9.92 -30.58 1.33
C GLY A 62 -9.86 -30.27 -0.17
N LYS A 63 -9.95 -28.99 -0.57
CA LYS A 63 -9.86 -28.56 -1.97
C LYS A 63 -8.42 -28.59 -2.48
N SER A 64 -8.30 -28.60 -3.80
CA SER A 64 -7.07 -28.53 -4.58
C SER A 64 -7.11 -27.33 -5.53
N THR A 65 -6.03 -27.08 -6.27
CA THR A 65 -6.01 -26.00 -7.27
C THR A 65 -6.97 -26.28 -8.44
N ALA A 66 -7.29 -27.56 -8.70
CA ALA A 66 -8.25 -27.97 -9.74
C ALA A 66 -9.69 -27.51 -9.45
N ASP A 67 -10.03 -27.23 -8.19
CA ASP A 67 -11.33 -26.69 -7.78
C ASP A 67 -11.48 -25.19 -8.08
N PHE A 68 -10.42 -24.57 -8.60
CA PHE A 68 -10.39 -23.15 -8.97
C PHE A 68 -9.91 -23.03 -10.42
N PRO A 69 -10.73 -23.40 -11.44
CA PRO A 69 -10.38 -23.24 -12.84
C PRO A 69 -10.20 -21.76 -13.23
N GLN A 70 -9.36 -21.49 -14.22
CA GLN A 70 -9.20 -20.15 -14.80
C GLN A 70 -10.31 -19.84 -15.82
N ILE A 71 -10.71 -18.57 -15.93
CA ILE A 71 -11.70 -18.13 -16.93
C ILE A 71 -11.02 -18.02 -18.30
N VAL A 72 -11.44 -18.88 -19.24
CA VAL A 72 -10.92 -18.90 -20.62
C VAL A 72 -11.70 -17.98 -21.57
N ALA A 73 -12.92 -17.57 -21.20
CA ALA A 73 -13.74 -16.68 -22.00
C ALA A 73 -13.19 -15.25 -21.97
N ASP A 74 -13.28 -14.53 -23.09
CA ASP A 74 -12.79 -13.15 -23.19
C ASP A 74 -13.82 -12.15 -22.63
N ILE A 75 -13.90 -12.06 -21.31
CA ILE A 75 -14.89 -11.26 -20.57
C ILE A 75 -14.75 -9.76 -20.86
N PHE A 76 -13.51 -9.29 -21.00
CA PHE A 76 -13.18 -7.87 -21.04
C PHE A 76 -12.74 -7.40 -22.42
N LYS A 77 -13.13 -8.09 -23.50
CA LYS A 77 -12.68 -7.81 -24.87
C LYS A 77 -12.60 -6.32 -25.23
N PRO A 78 -13.60 -5.47 -24.92
CA PRO A 78 -13.55 -4.05 -25.32
C PRO A 78 -12.58 -3.19 -24.50
N MET A 79 -12.18 -3.62 -23.29
CA MET A 79 -11.25 -2.87 -22.43
C MET A 79 -9.86 -2.77 -23.07
N ASP A 80 -9.04 -1.87 -22.55
CA ASP A 80 -7.63 -1.72 -22.96
C ASP A 80 -7.47 -1.35 -24.44
N GLY A 81 -8.47 -0.68 -25.02
CA GLY A 81 -8.48 -0.32 -26.44
C GLY A 81 -8.83 -1.48 -27.37
N GLY A 82 -9.40 -2.57 -26.86
CA GLY A 82 -9.80 -3.72 -27.67
C GLY A 82 -8.64 -4.54 -28.19
N ILE A 83 -7.52 -4.59 -27.45
CA ILE A 83 -6.35 -5.38 -27.84
C ILE A 83 -6.72 -6.86 -28.03
N ASP A 84 -6.28 -7.44 -29.14
CA ASP A 84 -6.39 -8.88 -29.37
C ASP A 84 -5.39 -9.61 -28.47
N LEU A 85 -5.90 -10.57 -27.70
CA LEU A 85 -5.15 -11.32 -26.69
C LEU A 85 -5.15 -12.82 -27.03
N SER A 86 -4.03 -13.50 -26.74
CA SER A 86 -3.97 -14.97 -26.75
C SER A 86 -4.82 -15.57 -25.61
N PRO A 87 -5.12 -16.88 -25.65
CA PRO A 87 -5.83 -17.54 -24.55
C PRO A 87 -5.17 -17.33 -23.16
N GLU A 88 -3.84 -17.38 -23.08
CA GLU A 88 -3.06 -17.17 -21.87
C GLU A 88 -3.19 -15.72 -21.38
N GLU A 89 -3.14 -14.76 -22.29
CA GLU A 89 -3.27 -13.34 -21.99
C GLU A 89 -4.70 -12.99 -21.54
N ILE A 90 -5.72 -13.62 -22.13
CA ILE A 90 -7.12 -13.52 -21.69
C ILE A 90 -7.26 -14.02 -20.26
N MET A 91 -6.74 -15.21 -19.95
CA MET A 91 -6.73 -15.76 -18.59
C MET A 91 -5.99 -14.83 -17.62
N GLY A 92 -4.91 -14.19 -18.07
CA GLY A 92 -4.15 -13.20 -17.32
C GLY A 92 -4.98 -11.96 -16.97
N ARG A 93 -5.63 -11.35 -17.96
CA ARG A 93 -6.52 -10.19 -17.76
C ARG A 93 -7.69 -10.54 -16.84
N ASN A 94 -8.33 -11.69 -17.06
CA ASN A 94 -9.43 -12.16 -16.22
C ASN A 94 -8.97 -12.35 -14.77
N THR A 95 -7.81 -12.97 -14.56
CA THR A 95 -7.25 -13.14 -13.22
C THR A 95 -6.96 -11.79 -12.56
N TRP A 96 -6.33 -10.87 -13.26
CA TRP A 96 -6.04 -9.54 -12.74
C TRP A 96 -7.29 -8.76 -12.31
N ASN A 97 -8.35 -8.84 -13.12
CA ASN A 97 -9.57 -8.06 -12.92
C ASN A 97 -10.58 -8.71 -11.94
N LEU A 98 -10.58 -10.04 -11.79
CA LEU A 98 -11.64 -10.77 -11.06
C LEU A 98 -11.16 -11.69 -9.92
N TRP A 99 -9.92 -12.20 -9.96
CA TRP A 99 -9.47 -13.18 -8.97
C TRP A 99 -9.25 -12.54 -7.60
N SER A 100 -9.96 -13.02 -6.57
CA SER A 100 -9.83 -12.54 -5.19
C SER A 100 -8.79 -13.30 -4.36
N GLY A 101 -8.34 -14.47 -4.81
CA GLY A 101 -7.36 -15.28 -4.07
C GLY A 101 -7.84 -15.68 -2.67
N GLY A 102 -9.14 -15.86 -2.46
CA GLY A 102 -9.68 -16.20 -1.14
C GLY A 102 -9.80 -15.03 -0.16
N ASN A 103 -9.42 -13.81 -0.54
CA ASN A 103 -9.36 -12.67 0.38
C ASN A 103 -10.73 -12.18 0.88
N GLN A 104 -11.85 -12.70 0.36
CA GLN A 104 -13.17 -12.46 0.95
C GLN A 104 -13.22 -12.91 2.42
N HIS A 105 -12.39 -13.89 2.80
CA HIS A 105 -12.16 -14.27 4.18
C HIS A 105 -11.58 -13.10 4.99
N PHE A 106 -10.50 -12.49 4.50
CA PHE A 106 -9.83 -11.35 5.13
C PHE A 106 -10.79 -10.18 5.36
N TRP A 107 -11.45 -9.71 4.30
CA TRP A 107 -12.28 -8.51 4.37
C TRP A 107 -13.52 -8.69 5.25
N ASN A 108 -14.07 -9.91 5.33
CA ASN A 108 -15.14 -10.22 6.27
C ASN A 108 -14.65 -10.15 7.73
N HIS A 109 -13.48 -10.72 8.04
CA HIS A 109 -12.90 -10.64 9.38
C HIS A 109 -12.52 -9.21 9.73
N ALA A 110 -11.90 -8.47 8.81
CA ALA A 110 -11.55 -7.07 8.99
C ALA A 110 -12.77 -6.23 9.38
N ALA A 111 -13.94 -6.47 8.77
CA ALA A 111 -15.19 -5.81 9.13
C ALA A 111 -15.74 -6.20 10.52
N GLN A 112 -15.25 -7.26 11.14
CA GLN A 112 -15.60 -7.70 12.49
C GLN A 112 -14.64 -7.15 13.54
N ASP A 113 -13.36 -6.95 13.23
CA ASP A 113 -12.31 -6.77 14.23
C ASP A 113 -11.38 -5.56 14.00
N SER A 114 -11.60 -4.76 12.95
CA SER A 114 -10.83 -3.54 12.65
C SER A 114 -11.46 -2.29 13.26
N TYR A 115 -11.80 -2.35 14.55
CA TYR A 115 -12.24 -1.20 15.36
C TYR A 115 -13.47 -0.43 14.82
N GLY A 116 -14.31 -1.09 14.01
CA GLY A 116 -15.49 -0.50 13.39
C GLY A 116 -15.18 0.44 12.21
N LEU A 117 -13.93 0.48 11.74
CA LEU A 117 -13.45 1.42 10.73
C LEU A 117 -13.94 1.08 9.32
N MET A 118 -14.22 -0.19 9.04
CA MET A 118 -14.49 -0.65 7.67
C MET A 118 -15.58 -1.71 7.60
N ASP A 119 -16.33 -1.71 6.50
CA ASP A 119 -17.25 -2.77 6.11
C ASP A 119 -17.52 -2.67 4.59
N LEU A 120 -16.90 -3.55 3.79
CA LEU A 120 -17.03 -3.45 2.33
C LEU A 120 -18.46 -3.68 1.82
N LEU A 121 -19.33 -4.36 2.58
CA LEU A 121 -20.76 -4.44 2.20
C LEU A 121 -21.44 -3.08 2.32
N LYS A 122 -21.09 -2.28 3.34
CA LYS A 122 -21.57 -0.89 3.44
C LYS A 122 -20.97 0.00 2.36
N MET A 123 -19.73 -0.26 1.94
CA MET A 123 -19.10 0.47 0.84
C MET A 123 -19.84 0.25 -0.48
N LEU A 124 -20.33 -0.97 -0.73
CA LEU A 124 -21.09 -1.30 -1.95
C LEU A 124 -22.56 -0.85 -1.92
N ASP A 125 -23.09 -0.51 -0.75
CA ASP A 125 -24.51 -0.17 -0.58
C ASP A 125 -24.83 1.26 -1.07
N ASN A 126 -25.83 1.36 -1.97
CA ASN A 126 -26.25 2.62 -2.58
C ASN A 126 -26.75 3.68 -1.59
N ARG A 127 -27.14 3.29 -0.37
CA ARG A 127 -27.53 4.26 0.66
C ARG A 127 -26.34 5.07 1.17
N LYS A 128 -25.14 4.47 1.17
CA LYS A 128 -23.91 5.10 1.66
C LYS A 128 -23.12 5.74 0.54
N PHE A 129 -22.92 5.01 -0.55
CA PHE A 129 -22.25 5.50 -1.74
C PHE A 129 -23.11 5.21 -2.98
N PRO A 130 -24.03 6.13 -3.32
CA PRO A 130 -24.90 5.98 -4.47
C PRO A 130 -24.09 5.76 -5.75
N ARG A 131 -24.52 4.82 -6.59
CA ARG A 131 -23.89 4.52 -7.88
C ARG A 131 -23.62 5.78 -8.71
N GLY A 132 -24.57 6.71 -8.76
CA GLY A 132 -24.47 7.94 -9.57
C GLY A 132 -23.51 9.01 -9.03
N GLU A 133 -22.84 8.78 -7.90
CA GLU A 133 -21.81 9.67 -7.34
C GLU A 133 -20.57 8.90 -6.87
N ARG A 134 -20.47 7.61 -7.24
CA ARG A 134 -19.49 6.68 -6.69
C ARG A 134 -18.10 6.98 -7.22
N PHE A 135 -17.96 7.27 -8.51
CA PHE A 135 -16.69 7.69 -9.08
C PHE A 135 -16.23 9.02 -8.48
N LYS A 136 -17.11 10.02 -8.39
CA LYS A 136 -16.78 11.30 -7.76
C LYS A 136 -16.34 11.14 -6.29
N THR A 137 -17.04 10.29 -5.54
CA THR A 137 -16.81 10.15 -4.10
C THR A 137 -15.64 9.23 -3.77
N LEU A 138 -15.62 8.03 -4.37
CA LEU A 138 -14.68 6.95 -4.08
C LEU A 138 -13.60 6.78 -5.15
N GLY A 139 -13.82 7.27 -6.37
CA GLY A 139 -12.94 7.03 -7.51
C GLY A 139 -13.04 5.62 -8.11
N LEU A 140 -14.01 4.81 -7.65
CA LEU A 140 -14.20 3.44 -8.15
C LEU A 140 -14.97 3.43 -9.46
N ALA A 141 -14.61 2.52 -10.35
CA ALA A 141 -15.31 2.30 -11.60
C ALA A 141 -16.55 1.43 -11.38
N ASN A 142 -17.69 1.96 -11.82
CA ASN A 142 -18.94 1.24 -11.89
C ASN A 142 -18.87 0.17 -12.98
N GLU A 143 -19.35 -1.04 -12.68
CA GLU A 143 -19.42 -2.12 -13.67
C GLU A 143 -20.50 -1.80 -14.72
N PRO A 144 -20.17 -1.85 -16.03
CA PRO A 144 -21.17 -1.72 -17.09
C PRO A 144 -22.21 -2.86 -17.03
N GLY A 145 -23.47 -2.58 -17.36
CA GLY A 145 -24.56 -3.58 -17.29
C GLY A 145 -25.26 -3.68 -15.93
N PHE A 146 -25.10 -2.67 -15.08
CA PHE A 146 -25.75 -2.55 -13.76
C PHE A 146 -26.52 -1.24 -13.62
N LEU A 147 -27.56 -1.26 -12.78
CA LEU A 147 -28.31 -0.10 -12.32
C LEU A 147 -28.24 0.01 -10.79
N ALA A 148 -28.42 1.23 -10.27
CA ALA A 148 -28.58 1.43 -8.84
C ALA A 148 -29.84 0.71 -8.33
N ARG A 149 -29.74 0.01 -7.20
CA ARG A 149 -30.93 -0.47 -6.49
C ARG A 149 -31.46 0.67 -5.61
N ALA A 150 -32.75 0.97 -5.73
CA ALA A 150 -33.38 2.02 -4.95
C ALA A 150 -33.39 1.64 -3.45
N PRO A 151 -33.15 2.60 -2.53
CA PRO A 151 -33.25 2.35 -1.09
C PRO A 151 -34.60 1.79 -0.61
N THR A 152 -35.67 2.03 -1.38
CA THR A 152 -37.03 1.53 -1.13
C THR A 152 -37.24 0.09 -1.56
N GLU A 153 -36.31 -0.50 -2.32
CA GLU A 153 -36.40 -1.85 -2.88
C GLU A 153 -35.12 -2.65 -2.57
N PRO A 154 -34.76 -2.82 -1.28
CA PRO A 154 -33.59 -3.62 -0.93
C PRO A 154 -33.73 -5.08 -1.39
N ASP A 155 -32.62 -5.79 -1.43
CA ASP A 155 -32.62 -7.23 -1.70
C ASP A 155 -33.25 -8.05 -0.55
N GLU A 156 -33.25 -9.38 -0.69
CA GLU A 156 -33.82 -10.29 0.31
C GLU A 156 -33.17 -10.19 1.71
N PHE A 157 -32.00 -9.55 1.81
CA PHE A 157 -31.28 -9.32 3.05
C PHE A 157 -31.36 -7.86 3.52
N GLY A 158 -32.15 -7.00 2.87
CA GLY A 158 -32.25 -5.59 3.27
C GLY A 158 -31.06 -4.73 2.82
N LEU A 159 -30.26 -5.20 1.85
CA LEU A 159 -29.12 -4.47 1.28
C LEU A 159 -29.51 -3.77 -0.04
N CYS A 160 -28.90 -2.62 -0.31
CA CYS A 160 -29.16 -1.85 -1.54
C CYS A 160 -27.97 -1.93 -2.51
N LEU A 161 -27.55 -3.16 -2.86
CA LEU A 161 -26.46 -3.42 -3.80
C LEU A 161 -26.94 -3.21 -5.26
N ASP A 162 -26.03 -2.81 -6.15
CA ASP A 162 -26.34 -2.59 -7.57
C ASP A 162 -27.03 -3.82 -8.20
N LYS A 163 -28.01 -3.57 -9.05
CA LYS A 163 -28.83 -4.60 -9.71
C LYS A 163 -28.33 -4.82 -11.13
N GLN A 164 -28.00 -6.06 -11.43
CA GLN A 164 -27.65 -6.49 -12.78
C GLN A 164 -28.86 -6.38 -13.73
N ILE A 165 -28.67 -5.82 -14.92
CA ILE A 165 -29.73 -5.69 -15.95
C ILE A 165 -29.60 -6.69 -17.10
N ALA A 166 -28.44 -7.32 -17.27
CA ALA A 166 -28.21 -8.40 -18.23
C ALA A 166 -27.33 -9.47 -17.57
N PRO A 167 -27.51 -10.77 -17.87
CA PRO A 167 -26.69 -11.83 -17.29
C PRO A 167 -25.19 -11.57 -17.44
N GLU A 168 -24.41 -12.05 -16.48
CA GLU A 168 -22.96 -11.95 -16.55
C GLU A 168 -22.44 -12.69 -17.80
N PRO A 169 -21.36 -12.23 -18.46
CA PRO A 169 -20.79 -12.96 -19.59
C PRO A 169 -20.56 -14.43 -19.24
N ALA A 170 -20.95 -15.32 -20.15
CA ALA A 170 -20.82 -16.76 -19.95
C ALA A 170 -19.35 -17.16 -19.73
N GLY A 171 -19.13 -18.16 -18.88
CA GLY A 171 -17.79 -18.71 -18.59
C GLY A 171 -17.20 -18.31 -17.25
N ILE A 172 -17.90 -17.49 -16.45
CA ILE A 172 -17.52 -17.18 -15.07
C ILE A 172 -18.22 -18.17 -14.13
N ASP A 173 -17.44 -18.92 -13.36
CA ASP A 173 -17.95 -19.74 -12.26
C ASP A 173 -18.10 -18.86 -11.01
N GLU A 174 -19.33 -18.49 -10.67
CA GLU A 174 -19.65 -17.66 -9.51
C GLU A 174 -19.24 -18.31 -8.17
N THR A 175 -19.05 -19.63 -8.11
CA THR A 175 -18.57 -20.30 -6.89
C THR A 175 -17.07 -20.09 -6.67
N VAL A 176 -16.33 -19.79 -7.75
CA VAL A 176 -14.89 -19.56 -7.77
C VAL A 176 -14.57 -18.06 -7.73
N TYR A 177 -15.30 -17.26 -8.51
CA TYR A 177 -15.05 -15.83 -8.72
C TYR A 177 -16.05 -14.90 -8.02
N GLY A 178 -17.03 -15.46 -7.32
CA GLY A 178 -18.11 -14.70 -6.70
C GLY A 178 -19.05 -14.10 -7.74
N LYS A 179 -20.14 -13.50 -7.28
CA LYS A 179 -21.10 -12.75 -8.10
C LYS A 179 -20.61 -11.31 -8.30
N PRO A 180 -20.94 -10.66 -9.42
CA PRO A 180 -20.63 -9.24 -9.61
C PRO A 180 -21.35 -8.38 -8.57
N SER A 181 -20.65 -7.38 -8.04
CA SER A 181 -21.22 -6.42 -7.08
C SER A 181 -21.82 -5.17 -7.75
N GLY A 182 -21.56 -4.99 -9.05
CA GLY A 182 -21.81 -3.74 -9.79
C GLY A 182 -20.69 -2.70 -9.67
N VAL A 183 -19.62 -3.02 -8.94
CA VAL A 183 -18.40 -2.22 -8.80
C VAL A 183 -17.18 -3.07 -9.20
N LEU A 184 -16.39 -2.58 -10.16
CA LEU A 184 -15.27 -3.35 -10.70
C LEU A 184 -14.20 -3.64 -9.64
N GLY A 185 -13.72 -4.87 -9.64
CA GLY A 185 -12.75 -5.37 -8.67
C GLY A 185 -13.36 -5.82 -7.33
N PHE A 186 -14.67 -5.75 -7.14
CA PHE A 186 -15.36 -6.25 -5.95
C PHE A 186 -16.38 -7.34 -6.31
N ARG A 187 -16.29 -8.49 -5.63
CA ARG A 187 -17.13 -9.67 -5.90
C ARG A 187 -17.84 -10.13 -4.62
N LEU A 188 -19.06 -10.64 -4.75
CA LEU A 188 -19.90 -11.10 -3.64
C LEU A 188 -19.87 -12.61 -3.55
N PHE A 189 -19.45 -13.13 -2.40
CA PHE A 189 -19.47 -14.56 -2.09
C PHE A 189 -20.52 -14.83 -1.02
N PRO A 190 -21.38 -15.86 -1.15
CA PRO A 190 -22.21 -16.30 -0.04
C PRO A 190 -21.35 -16.58 1.19
N ASN A 191 -21.77 -16.09 2.36
CA ASN A 191 -21.04 -16.38 3.58
C ASN A 191 -21.42 -17.77 4.11
N PRO A 192 -20.50 -18.77 4.15
CA PRO A 192 -20.82 -20.11 4.62
C PRO A 192 -21.30 -20.14 6.08
N ASP A 193 -20.94 -19.13 6.89
CA ASP A 193 -21.38 -19.03 8.28
C ASP A 193 -22.80 -18.47 8.43
N PHE A 194 -23.39 -17.93 7.34
CA PHE A 194 -24.74 -17.36 7.34
C PHE A 194 -25.83 -18.44 7.22
N ASN A 195 -25.86 -19.32 8.23
CA ASN A 195 -26.85 -20.37 8.36
C ASN A 195 -28.22 -19.86 8.84
N ASP A 196 -29.19 -20.75 9.05
CA ASP A 196 -30.55 -20.39 9.49
C ASP A 196 -30.59 -19.60 10.81
N GLU A 197 -29.67 -19.86 11.74
CA GLU A 197 -29.58 -19.11 12.99
C GLU A 197 -29.05 -17.69 12.76
N ALA A 198 -28.00 -17.56 11.95
CA ALA A 198 -27.47 -16.26 11.55
C ALA A 198 -28.52 -15.45 10.80
N ARG A 199 -29.26 -16.08 9.88
CA ARG A 199 -30.37 -15.46 9.14
C ARG A 199 -31.47 -14.94 10.05
N LYS A 200 -31.84 -15.68 11.11
CA LYS A 200 -32.83 -15.21 12.10
C LYS A 200 -32.35 -14.01 12.93
N LYS A 201 -31.03 -13.86 13.09
CA LYS A 201 -30.39 -12.74 13.81
C LYS A 201 -30.09 -11.55 12.90
N TRP A 202 -30.17 -11.74 11.60
CA TRP A 202 -29.88 -10.73 10.59
C TRP A 202 -31.02 -9.71 10.46
N ASP A 203 -30.65 -8.44 10.45
CA ASP A 203 -31.57 -7.32 10.21
C ASP A 203 -30.85 -6.27 9.36
N GLY A 204 -31.25 -6.17 8.08
CA GLY A 204 -30.63 -5.25 7.12
C GLY A 204 -30.88 -3.77 7.42
N LYS A 205 -31.94 -3.44 8.16
CA LYS A 205 -32.20 -2.05 8.59
C LYS A 205 -31.25 -1.67 9.72
N ARG A 206 -31.13 -2.53 10.75
CA ARG A 206 -30.19 -2.33 11.86
C ARG A 206 -28.74 -2.38 11.42
N PHE A 207 -28.40 -3.19 10.41
CA PHE A 207 -27.08 -3.18 9.80
C PHE A 207 -26.68 -1.77 9.32
N TYR A 208 -27.63 -0.98 8.86
CA TYR A 208 -27.38 0.39 8.42
C TYR A 208 -27.48 1.41 9.55
N GLU A 209 -28.53 1.32 10.37
CA GLU A 209 -28.95 2.40 11.28
C GLU A 209 -28.50 2.23 12.75
N ASP A 210 -28.06 1.03 13.17
CA ASP A 210 -27.77 0.71 14.58
C ASP A 210 -26.28 0.39 14.79
N ALA A 211 -25.54 1.37 15.33
CA ALA A 211 -24.11 1.26 15.58
C ALA A 211 -23.69 0.17 16.57
N GLY A 212 -24.56 -0.22 17.51
CA GLY A 212 -24.28 -1.35 18.39
C GLY A 212 -24.45 -2.69 17.67
N TYR A 213 -25.37 -2.74 16.70
CA TYR A 213 -25.60 -3.93 15.89
C TYR A 213 -24.49 -4.16 14.86
N TYR A 214 -24.17 -3.17 14.03
CA TYR A 214 -23.21 -3.38 12.94
C TYR A 214 -21.74 -3.38 13.37
N ASN A 215 -21.40 -2.84 14.55
CA ASN A 215 -20.06 -2.97 15.13
C ASN A 215 -19.93 -4.20 16.04
N ASN A 216 -20.98 -5.03 16.16
CA ASN A 216 -20.85 -6.31 16.85
C ASN A 216 -19.90 -7.21 16.06
N ASN A 217 -18.74 -7.51 16.66
CA ASN A 217 -17.72 -8.36 16.05
C ASN A 217 -18.17 -9.81 15.82
N LYS A 218 -19.34 -10.22 16.35
CA LYS A 218 -19.97 -11.52 16.10
C LYS A 218 -21.06 -11.47 15.03
N LEU A 219 -21.30 -10.32 14.40
CA LEU A 219 -22.29 -10.20 13.34
C LEU A 219 -21.82 -11.02 12.12
N ILE A 220 -22.67 -11.96 11.70
CA ILE A 220 -22.47 -12.76 10.50
C ILE A 220 -23.28 -12.11 9.37
N ARG A 221 -22.58 -11.67 8.32
CA ARG A 221 -23.15 -11.01 7.15
C ARG A 221 -23.61 -12.06 6.12
N PRO A 222 -24.62 -11.77 5.28
CA PRO A 222 -25.09 -12.68 4.24
C PRO A 222 -24.03 -12.94 3.14
N TYR A 223 -23.19 -11.94 2.87
CA TYR A 223 -22.13 -12.01 1.88
C TYR A 223 -20.77 -11.67 2.50
N ARG A 224 -19.72 -12.26 1.94
CA ARG A 224 -18.33 -11.82 2.07
C ARG A 224 -17.94 -11.10 0.77
N VAL A 225 -17.20 -10.00 0.89
CA VAL A 225 -16.75 -9.22 -0.29
C VAL A 225 -15.30 -9.59 -0.62
N GLY A 226 -15.06 -10.16 -1.80
CA GLY A 226 -13.72 -10.38 -2.34
C GLY A 226 -13.24 -9.17 -3.13
N VAL A 227 -11.94 -8.91 -3.09
CA VAL A 227 -11.29 -7.78 -3.77
C VAL A 227 -10.27 -8.31 -4.78
N ALA A 228 -10.33 -7.89 -6.02
CA ALA A 228 -9.33 -8.20 -7.04
C ALA A 228 -8.38 -7.00 -7.24
N CYS A 229 -7.21 -7.24 -7.85
CA CYS A 229 -6.26 -6.18 -8.18
C CYS A 229 -6.89 -5.07 -9.03
N GLY A 230 -7.85 -5.43 -9.87
CA GLY A 230 -8.66 -4.49 -10.65
C GLY A 230 -9.30 -3.36 -9.83
N ALA A 231 -9.62 -3.56 -8.54
CA ALA A 231 -10.21 -2.51 -7.69
C ALA A 231 -9.32 -1.26 -7.57
N CYS A 232 -8.00 -1.45 -7.55
CA CYS A 232 -7.01 -0.38 -7.44
C CYS A 232 -6.42 0.02 -8.80
N HIS A 233 -6.54 -0.81 -9.83
CA HIS A 233 -5.82 -0.63 -11.10
C HIS A 233 -6.70 -0.28 -12.30
N ILE A 234 -8.00 -0.61 -12.25
CA ILE A 234 -8.96 -0.25 -13.30
C ILE A 234 -9.37 1.22 -13.13
N ALA A 235 -9.26 1.99 -14.20
CA ALA A 235 -9.72 3.38 -14.24
C ALA A 235 -10.08 3.80 -15.68
N PRO A 236 -10.68 4.99 -15.86
CA PRO A 236 -10.92 5.57 -17.17
C PRO A 236 -9.70 5.54 -18.10
N ASN A 237 -9.86 4.98 -19.29
CA ASN A 237 -8.85 4.91 -20.32
C ASN A 237 -8.47 6.35 -20.78
N PRO A 238 -7.20 6.78 -20.67
CA PRO A 238 -6.80 8.13 -21.06
C PRO A 238 -7.04 8.46 -22.55
N SER A 239 -6.92 7.48 -23.44
CA SER A 239 -7.14 7.68 -24.88
C SER A 239 -8.62 7.64 -25.28
N ASN A 240 -9.49 7.08 -24.43
CA ASN A 240 -10.92 6.99 -24.67
C ASN A 240 -11.72 7.15 -23.36
N PRO A 241 -11.62 8.31 -22.68
CA PRO A 241 -12.27 8.51 -21.40
C PRO A 241 -13.79 8.49 -21.55
N PRO A 242 -14.54 8.05 -20.52
CA PRO A 242 -15.99 8.06 -20.56
C PRO A 242 -16.51 9.50 -20.54
N ALA A 243 -17.57 9.77 -21.30
CA ALA A 243 -18.29 11.04 -21.22
C ALA A 243 -18.99 11.23 -19.86
N ASP A 244 -19.44 10.11 -19.27
CA ASP A 244 -19.98 10.04 -17.91
C ASP A 244 -19.19 9.00 -17.11
N PRO A 245 -18.30 9.42 -16.20
CA PRO A 245 -17.50 8.50 -15.37
C PRO A 245 -18.32 7.63 -14.42
N GLU A 246 -19.56 8.01 -14.11
CA GLU A 246 -20.46 7.21 -13.28
C GLU A 246 -21.14 6.10 -14.09
N ASN A 247 -21.17 6.21 -15.42
CA ASN A 247 -21.74 5.21 -16.33
C ASN A 247 -20.77 4.89 -17.48
N PRO A 248 -19.57 4.34 -17.18
CA PRO A 248 -18.60 4.00 -18.21
C PRO A 248 -19.09 2.82 -19.05
N ARG A 249 -18.60 2.73 -20.29
CA ARG A 249 -18.67 1.50 -21.10
C ARG A 249 -17.36 0.73 -20.99
N TRP A 250 -17.35 -0.54 -21.36
CA TRP A 250 -16.15 -1.39 -21.27
C TRP A 250 -14.95 -0.79 -22.03
N GLU A 251 -15.17 -0.23 -23.22
CA GLU A 251 -14.12 0.42 -24.02
C GLU A 251 -13.56 1.72 -23.41
N ASN A 252 -14.22 2.26 -22.38
CA ASN A 252 -13.76 3.45 -21.67
C ASN A 252 -12.82 3.13 -20.50
N LEU A 253 -12.47 1.86 -20.29
CA LEU A 253 -11.71 1.43 -19.13
C LEU A 253 -10.38 0.76 -19.53
N ALA A 254 -9.38 0.95 -18.69
CA ALA A 254 -8.08 0.32 -18.82
C ALA A 254 -7.72 -0.44 -17.54
N SER A 255 -7.18 -1.65 -17.67
CA SER A 255 -7.08 -2.66 -16.61
C SER A 255 -5.95 -2.41 -15.61
N ALA A 256 -4.88 -1.73 -16.02
CA ALA A 256 -3.62 -1.70 -15.28
C ALA A 256 -2.94 -0.33 -15.24
N ILE A 257 -3.72 0.75 -15.33
CA ILE A 257 -3.18 2.12 -15.36
C ILE A 257 -2.90 2.69 -13.96
N GLY A 258 -3.32 1.97 -12.91
CA GLY A 258 -3.30 2.47 -11.54
C GLY A 258 -4.37 3.54 -11.38
N ASN A 259 -5.43 3.24 -10.63
CA ASN A 259 -6.59 4.13 -10.55
C ASN A 259 -6.20 5.45 -9.88
N GLN A 260 -6.04 6.51 -10.68
CA GLN A 260 -5.60 7.83 -10.19
C GLN A 260 -6.68 8.57 -9.39
N TYR A 261 -7.92 8.06 -9.38
CA TYR A 261 -9.08 8.74 -8.79
C TYR A 261 -9.50 8.14 -7.45
N ILE A 262 -9.02 6.94 -7.13
CA ILE A 262 -9.44 6.21 -5.92
C ILE A 262 -9.17 7.04 -4.66
N ASN A 263 -10.14 7.05 -3.76
CA ASN A 263 -9.97 7.47 -2.37
C ASN A 263 -9.96 6.22 -1.50
N GLU A 264 -8.76 5.66 -1.35
CA GLU A 264 -8.55 4.44 -0.58
C GLU A 264 -9.15 4.54 0.82
N GLY A 265 -8.97 5.67 1.51
CA GLY A 265 -9.52 5.89 2.86
C GLY A 265 -11.05 5.73 2.91
N LYS A 266 -11.78 6.30 1.95
CA LYS A 266 -13.24 6.12 1.89
C LYS A 266 -13.67 4.72 1.44
N VAL A 267 -12.86 4.04 0.63
CA VAL A 267 -13.15 2.68 0.15
C VAL A 267 -12.94 1.66 1.26
N PHE A 268 -11.75 1.63 1.85
CA PHE A 268 -11.32 0.59 2.78
C PHE A 268 -11.47 0.97 4.26
N ALA A 269 -11.82 2.22 4.57
CA ALA A 269 -12.17 2.65 5.92
C ALA A 269 -13.47 3.48 5.91
N CYS A 270 -14.47 2.97 5.19
CA CYS A 270 -15.72 3.66 4.90
C CYS A 270 -16.55 4.08 6.12
N ASN A 271 -16.31 3.51 7.31
CA ASN A 271 -17.06 3.80 8.53
C ASN A 271 -16.33 4.79 9.45
N VAL A 272 -15.18 5.32 9.03
CA VAL A 272 -14.45 6.35 9.77
C VAL A 272 -15.22 7.67 9.70
N GLU A 273 -15.49 8.25 10.87
CA GLU A 273 -16.28 9.48 11.04
C GLU A 273 -15.40 10.66 11.52
N GLN A 274 -15.90 11.87 11.30
CA GLN A 274 -15.23 13.11 11.72
C GLN A 274 -14.99 13.17 13.24
N GLY A 275 -13.99 13.96 13.65
CA GLY A 275 -13.62 14.14 15.07
C GLY A 275 -12.52 13.20 15.57
N GLY A 276 -12.16 12.18 14.77
CA GLY A 276 -11.05 11.27 15.05
C GLY A 276 -9.78 11.63 14.28
N PHE A 277 -8.60 11.41 14.87
CA PHE A 277 -7.33 11.62 14.18
C PHE A 277 -7.20 10.78 12.91
N PHE A 278 -7.69 9.53 12.95
CA PHE A 278 -7.64 8.65 11.79
C PHE A 278 -8.49 9.18 10.62
N TYR A 279 -9.59 9.88 10.90
CA TYR A 279 -10.36 10.58 9.86
C TYR A 279 -9.53 11.69 9.22
N GLU A 280 -8.90 12.55 10.02
CA GLU A 280 -8.07 13.65 9.52
C GLU A 280 -6.91 13.11 8.66
N MET A 281 -6.28 12.00 9.08
CA MET A 281 -5.23 11.32 8.33
C MET A 281 -5.71 10.81 6.97
N LEU A 282 -6.84 10.11 6.93
CA LEU A 282 -7.41 9.57 5.69
C LEU A 282 -7.98 10.67 4.78
N ALA A 283 -8.50 11.76 5.36
CA ALA A 283 -9.00 12.90 4.60
C ALA A 283 -7.88 13.70 3.92
N ALA A 284 -6.69 13.74 4.53
CA ALA A 284 -5.51 14.38 3.95
C ALA A 284 -4.81 13.51 2.89
N GLN A 285 -5.07 12.20 2.84
CA GLN A 285 -4.45 11.31 1.87
C GLN A 285 -4.80 11.71 0.42
N PRO A 286 -3.79 11.84 -0.46
CA PRO A 286 -4.01 12.18 -1.87
C PRO A 286 -4.79 11.11 -2.62
N ARG A 287 -5.60 11.53 -3.59
CA ARG A 287 -6.30 10.62 -4.50
C ARG A 287 -5.31 9.81 -5.35
N GLY A 288 -5.70 8.61 -5.74
CA GLY A 288 -4.86 7.74 -6.55
C GLY A 288 -3.71 7.08 -5.79
N THR A 289 -3.70 7.17 -4.46
CA THR A 289 -2.68 6.58 -3.60
C THR A 289 -3.24 5.44 -2.75
N SER A 290 -2.36 4.52 -2.34
CA SER A 290 -2.68 3.45 -1.42
C SER A 290 -1.56 3.23 -0.39
N ASP A 291 -1.93 2.97 0.85
CA ASP A 291 -1.04 2.59 1.94
C ASP A 291 -1.49 1.26 2.56
N THR A 292 -0.97 0.17 1.98
CA THR A 292 -1.19 -1.18 2.53
C THR A 292 -0.39 -1.43 3.80
N SER A 293 0.60 -0.57 4.12
CA SER A 293 1.38 -0.71 5.36
C SER A 293 0.49 -0.45 6.57
N ARG A 294 -0.61 0.30 6.46
CA ARG A 294 -1.55 0.49 7.58
C ARG A 294 -2.04 -0.82 8.20
N ILE A 295 -2.20 -1.88 7.40
CA ILE A 295 -2.59 -3.19 7.93
C ILE A 295 -1.40 -3.83 8.65
N ALA A 296 -0.25 -3.93 7.98
CA ALA A 296 1.01 -4.41 8.57
C ALA A 296 1.94 -3.24 8.92
N THR A 297 1.54 -2.44 9.92
CA THR A 297 2.14 -1.13 10.18
C THR A 297 3.62 -1.21 10.52
N ASP A 298 4.41 -0.39 9.85
CA ASP A 298 5.80 -0.07 10.19
C ASP A 298 5.93 1.29 10.88
N HIS A 299 4.78 1.89 11.23
CA HIS A 299 4.63 3.21 11.85
C HIS A 299 5.16 4.35 10.99
N ILE A 300 5.06 4.24 9.66
CA ILE A 300 5.30 5.33 8.72
C ILE A 300 4.07 5.47 7.82
N ASN A 301 3.32 6.57 7.94
CA ASN A 301 2.22 6.90 7.05
C ASN A 301 2.78 7.25 5.67
N ASN A 302 2.56 6.39 4.68
CA ASN A 302 3.30 6.44 3.42
C ASN A 302 2.44 6.12 2.18
N PRO A 303 1.26 6.73 1.99
CA PRO A 303 0.42 6.40 0.85
C PRO A 303 1.13 6.69 -0.48
N ASN A 304 1.13 5.68 -1.36
CA ASN A 304 1.84 5.72 -2.63
C ASN A 304 0.89 5.71 -3.81
N ALA A 305 1.19 6.51 -4.83
CA ALA A 305 0.59 6.47 -6.15
C ALA A 305 0.58 5.04 -6.69
N ILE A 306 -0.60 4.53 -7.01
CA ILE A 306 -0.79 3.17 -7.50
C ILE A 306 -0.06 3.02 -8.83
N ASN A 307 0.77 1.98 -8.95
CA ASN A 307 1.63 1.82 -10.12
C ASN A 307 0.83 1.51 -11.38
N ALA A 308 1.13 2.23 -12.45
CA ALA A 308 0.75 1.83 -13.79
C ALA A 308 1.72 0.76 -14.33
N ILE A 309 1.22 -0.18 -15.12
CA ILE A 309 2.01 -1.29 -15.67
C ILE A 309 2.06 -1.15 -17.19
N PHE A 310 3.26 -0.88 -17.73
CA PHE A 310 3.50 -0.75 -19.16
C PHE A 310 4.85 -1.33 -19.54
N LEU A 311 4.94 -1.80 -20.80
CA LEU A 311 6.19 -2.21 -21.43
C LEU A 311 6.96 -3.27 -20.61
N LEU A 312 6.24 -4.20 -19.98
CA LEU A 312 6.85 -5.22 -19.13
C LEU A 312 7.90 -6.05 -19.89
N ALA A 313 7.61 -6.44 -21.14
CA ALA A 313 8.53 -7.21 -21.97
C ALA A 313 9.87 -6.47 -22.17
N GLU A 314 9.82 -5.16 -22.34
CA GLU A 314 11.01 -4.33 -22.52
C GLU A 314 11.76 -4.13 -21.21
N ARG A 315 11.05 -3.97 -20.09
CA ARG A 315 11.67 -3.95 -18.74
C ARG A 315 12.43 -5.25 -18.46
N GLU A 316 11.83 -6.40 -18.75
CA GLU A 316 12.50 -7.70 -18.62
C GLU A 316 13.70 -7.83 -19.56
N ARG A 317 13.60 -7.32 -20.80
CA ARG A 317 14.71 -7.31 -21.75
C ARG A 317 15.89 -6.50 -21.25
N ILE A 318 15.65 -5.30 -20.72
CA ILE A 318 16.68 -4.42 -20.17
C ILE A 318 17.25 -4.96 -18.87
N ALA A 319 16.43 -5.56 -17.99
CA ALA A 319 16.89 -6.17 -16.75
C ALA A 319 17.96 -7.26 -17.01
N LYS A 320 17.86 -8.02 -18.11
CA LYS A 320 18.87 -9.01 -18.51
C LYS A 320 20.24 -8.42 -18.84
N LEU A 321 20.32 -7.11 -19.09
CA LEU A 321 21.56 -6.38 -19.37
C LEU A 321 22.11 -5.67 -18.14
N ALA A 322 21.32 -5.57 -17.07
CA ALA A 322 21.71 -4.93 -15.82
C ALA A 322 22.49 -5.89 -14.91
N THR A 323 23.11 -5.34 -13.87
CA THR A 323 23.67 -6.16 -12.79
C THR A 323 22.55 -6.97 -12.14
N PRO A 324 22.67 -8.30 -12.06
CA PRO A 324 21.69 -9.13 -11.37
C PRO A 324 21.49 -8.73 -9.92
N GLU A 325 20.30 -8.98 -9.40
CA GLU A 325 20.00 -8.85 -7.97
C GLU A 325 20.20 -10.21 -7.29
N LYS A 326 20.57 -10.16 -6.00
CA LYS A 326 20.74 -11.35 -5.17
C LYS A 326 19.45 -11.68 -4.44
N MET A 327 19.04 -12.94 -4.49
CA MET A 327 17.94 -13.51 -3.71
C MET A 327 18.48 -14.41 -2.61
N ALA A 328 17.77 -14.49 -1.49
CA ALA A 328 18.17 -15.33 -0.36
C ALA A 328 16.94 -15.84 0.39
N GLY A 329 17.16 -16.83 1.25
CA GLY A 329 16.15 -17.33 2.18
C GLY A 329 14.89 -17.83 1.48
N GLY A 330 13.72 -17.54 2.05
CA GLY A 330 12.46 -18.06 1.54
C GLY A 330 12.00 -17.45 0.21
N THR A 331 12.65 -16.39 -0.30
CA THR A 331 12.42 -15.89 -1.67
C THR A 331 12.70 -16.99 -2.70
N LEU A 332 13.73 -17.82 -2.47
CA LEU A 332 14.13 -18.94 -3.34
C LEU A 332 13.09 -20.06 -3.42
N ALA A 333 12.05 -20.03 -2.58
CA ALA A 333 10.93 -20.95 -2.71
C ALA A 333 9.93 -20.53 -3.79
N LEU A 334 10.02 -19.34 -4.38
CA LEU A 334 9.22 -19.01 -5.56
C LEU A 334 9.74 -19.73 -6.79
N ALA A 335 8.84 -20.25 -7.61
CA ALA A 335 9.21 -20.96 -8.82
C ALA A 335 9.90 -20.00 -9.82
N GLY A 336 11.12 -20.36 -10.23
CA GLY A 336 11.92 -19.60 -11.20
C GLY A 336 12.93 -18.63 -10.57
N GLU A 337 12.91 -18.44 -9.25
CA GLU A 337 13.91 -17.63 -8.56
C GLU A 337 15.24 -18.39 -8.39
N THR A 338 16.36 -17.69 -8.57
CA THR A 338 17.72 -18.18 -8.31
C THR A 338 18.47 -17.22 -7.40
N GLU A 339 19.56 -17.67 -6.77
CA GLU A 339 20.36 -16.84 -5.84
C GLU A 339 20.84 -15.53 -6.47
N GLU A 340 21.05 -15.52 -7.78
CA GLU A 340 21.37 -14.34 -8.55
C GLU A 340 20.57 -14.38 -9.86
N MET A 341 19.84 -13.31 -10.17
CA MET A 341 19.06 -13.22 -11.41
C MET A 341 18.79 -11.78 -11.86
N PRO A 342 18.63 -11.54 -13.17
CA PRO A 342 18.17 -10.25 -13.66
C PRO A 342 16.71 -10.04 -13.29
N VAL A 343 16.41 -8.90 -12.68
CA VAL A 343 15.05 -8.53 -12.27
C VAL A 343 14.77 -7.08 -12.66
N PRO A 344 13.56 -6.78 -13.15
CA PRO A 344 13.11 -5.40 -13.24
C PRO A 344 12.81 -4.87 -11.84
N HIS A 345 13.11 -3.59 -11.58
CA HIS A 345 12.73 -2.93 -10.33
C HIS A 345 11.34 -2.30 -10.50
N ILE A 346 10.32 -2.80 -9.78
CA ILE A 346 8.92 -2.44 -10.03
C ILE A 346 8.35 -1.49 -8.97
N LEU A 347 8.59 -1.65 -7.66
CA LEU A 347 8.12 -0.70 -6.64
C LEU A 347 8.94 0.59 -6.59
N LYS A 348 8.39 1.62 -5.93
CA LYS A 348 8.95 2.98 -5.84
C LYS A 348 10.37 3.04 -5.28
N ASP A 349 10.71 2.19 -4.32
CA ASP A 349 12.02 2.03 -3.67
C ASP A 349 12.87 0.92 -4.32
N GLY A 350 12.27 0.12 -5.21
CA GLY A 350 12.88 -1.06 -5.82
C GLY A 350 13.13 -2.18 -4.81
N ALA A 351 12.41 -2.25 -3.68
CA ALA A 351 12.63 -3.29 -2.69
C ALA A 351 12.19 -4.68 -3.15
N ASP A 352 11.10 -4.77 -3.92
CA ASP A 352 10.50 -6.00 -4.45
C ASP A 352 11.17 -6.54 -5.71
N SER A 353 12.47 -6.32 -5.82
CA SER A 353 13.26 -6.73 -6.98
C SER A 353 13.54 -8.23 -6.92
N ILE A 354 12.48 -9.04 -6.95
CA ILE A 354 12.45 -10.50 -6.80
C ILE A 354 11.68 -11.14 -7.96
N GLY A 355 11.83 -10.56 -9.16
CA GLY A 355 11.16 -10.99 -10.37
C GLY A 355 9.68 -10.59 -10.47
N VAL A 356 9.12 -10.72 -11.69
CA VAL A 356 7.72 -10.37 -12.00
C VAL A 356 6.74 -11.22 -11.21
N ARG A 357 7.03 -12.53 -11.05
CA ARG A 357 6.18 -13.47 -10.31
C ARG A 357 6.09 -13.07 -8.84
N GLY A 358 7.23 -12.85 -8.20
CA GLY A 358 7.30 -12.44 -6.79
C GLY A 358 6.62 -11.11 -6.50
N ALA A 359 6.88 -10.10 -7.33
CA ALA A 359 6.22 -8.80 -7.24
C ALA A 359 4.69 -8.92 -7.41
N THR A 360 4.22 -9.73 -8.37
CA THR A 360 2.79 -9.90 -8.67
C THR A 360 2.05 -10.64 -7.56
N ILE A 361 2.57 -11.78 -7.09
CA ILE A 361 1.87 -12.57 -6.06
C ILE A 361 1.80 -11.85 -4.72
N ARG A 362 2.79 -11.00 -4.40
CA ARG A 362 2.75 -10.14 -3.21
C ARG A 362 1.52 -9.23 -3.22
N VAL A 363 1.08 -8.72 -4.38
CA VAL A 363 -0.10 -7.84 -4.46
C VAL A 363 -1.35 -8.56 -3.94
N TYR A 364 -1.50 -9.86 -4.24
CA TYR A 364 -2.60 -10.67 -3.71
C TYR A 364 -2.53 -10.82 -2.19
N VAL A 365 -1.32 -10.97 -1.61
CA VAL A 365 -1.15 -10.97 -0.14
C VAL A 365 -1.51 -9.61 0.46
N ASN A 366 -1.09 -8.50 -0.15
CA ASN A 366 -1.39 -7.15 0.31
C ASN A 366 -2.90 -6.88 0.42
N ILE A 367 -3.71 -7.50 -0.45
CA ILE A 367 -5.17 -7.38 -0.43
C ILE A 367 -5.87 -8.52 0.34
N GLY A 368 -5.11 -9.39 1.03
CA GLY A 368 -5.64 -10.35 2.00
C GLY A 368 -5.59 -11.83 1.62
N MET A 369 -4.90 -12.23 0.56
CA MET A 369 -4.70 -13.66 0.26
C MET A 369 -3.95 -14.34 1.41
N PHE A 370 -4.46 -15.50 1.83
CA PHE A 370 -3.98 -16.29 2.96
C PHE A 370 -3.83 -15.49 4.28
N SER A 371 -4.84 -14.68 4.56
CA SER A 371 -4.90 -13.83 5.76
C SER A 371 -4.85 -14.61 7.08
N GLU A 372 -5.30 -15.87 7.09
CA GLU A 372 -5.28 -16.79 8.22
C GLU A 372 -3.87 -16.98 8.78
N TYR A 373 -2.86 -16.95 7.91
CA TYR A 373 -1.45 -16.95 8.31
C TYR A 373 -0.89 -15.53 8.44
N TRP A 374 -1.13 -14.66 7.45
CA TRP A 374 -0.59 -13.30 7.41
C TRP A 374 -0.85 -12.51 8.69
N LEU A 375 -2.09 -12.55 9.19
CA LEU A 375 -2.49 -11.81 10.38
C LEU A 375 -1.91 -12.37 11.69
N THR A 376 -1.32 -13.56 11.67
CA THR A 376 -0.58 -14.09 12.82
C THR A 376 0.85 -13.53 12.91
N ARG A 377 1.35 -12.92 11.84
CA ARG A 377 2.72 -12.41 11.72
C ARG A 377 2.91 -10.99 12.25
N HIS A 378 1.82 -10.27 12.55
CA HIS A 378 1.88 -8.91 13.06
C HIS A 378 0.62 -8.57 13.86
N ASN A 379 0.61 -7.41 14.52
CA ASN A 379 -0.62 -6.83 15.07
C ASN A 379 -1.13 -5.76 14.10
N ARG A 380 -2.39 -5.83 13.69
CA ARG A 380 -2.96 -4.88 12.71
C ARG A 380 -3.07 -3.47 13.27
N LEU A 381 -2.94 -2.48 12.38
CA LEU A 381 -3.19 -1.04 12.61
C LEU A 381 -2.31 -0.37 13.68
N ILE A 382 -2.28 -0.89 14.91
CA ILE A 382 -1.52 -0.32 16.05
C ILE A 382 -0.07 -0.85 16.08
N GLY A 383 0.16 -2.11 15.67
CA GLY A 383 1.53 -2.65 15.53
C GLY A 383 2.32 -2.85 16.83
N LEU A 384 1.66 -3.16 17.95
CA LEU A 384 2.33 -3.37 19.24
C LEU A 384 3.20 -4.64 19.32
N LYS A 385 3.06 -5.55 18.35
CA LYS A 385 3.89 -6.75 18.24
C LYS A 385 4.89 -6.54 17.10
N PRO A 386 6.18 -6.85 17.29
CA PRO A 386 7.14 -6.89 16.20
C PRO A 386 6.61 -7.75 15.05
N GLN A 387 6.84 -7.30 13.83
CA GLN A 387 6.49 -8.05 12.63
C GLN A 387 7.33 -9.32 12.55
N GLN A 388 6.81 -10.31 11.84
CA GLN A 388 7.50 -11.50 11.40
C GLN A 388 7.31 -11.64 9.88
N PRO A 389 8.23 -12.32 9.16
CA PRO A 389 8.07 -12.58 7.74
C PRO A 389 6.77 -13.31 7.40
N PHE A 390 6.14 -12.94 6.28
CA PHE A 390 5.25 -13.85 5.58
C PHE A 390 6.08 -14.85 4.80
N GLU A 391 6.15 -16.09 5.26
CA GLU A 391 7.01 -17.12 4.68
C GLU A 391 6.38 -17.76 3.43
N ILE A 392 7.00 -17.51 2.27
CA ILE A 392 6.64 -18.16 0.99
C ILE A 392 6.62 -19.69 1.07
N PRO A 393 7.64 -20.39 1.63
CA PRO A 393 7.58 -21.85 1.78
C PRO A 393 6.32 -22.31 2.52
N TYR A 394 5.97 -21.61 3.60
CA TYR A 394 4.79 -21.89 4.40
C TYR A 394 3.51 -21.71 3.58
N ALA A 395 3.40 -20.62 2.82
CA ALA A 395 2.24 -20.38 1.96
C ALA A 395 2.07 -21.48 0.89
N ARG A 396 3.16 -21.91 0.25
CA ARG A 396 3.13 -23.01 -0.74
C ARG A 396 2.62 -24.32 -0.14
N GLU A 397 3.02 -24.63 1.08
CA GLU A 397 2.58 -25.84 1.77
C GLU A 397 1.13 -25.72 2.26
N HIS A 398 0.77 -24.61 2.90
CA HIS A 398 -0.45 -24.48 3.72
C HIS A 398 -1.63 -23.76 3.07
N SER A 399 -1.47 -23.16 1.88
CA SER A 399 -2.56 -22.47 1.18
C SER A 399 -2.81 -23.01 -0.22
N VAL A 400 -4.06 -23.46 -0.46
CA VAL A 400 -4.52 -23.80 -1.82
C VAL A 400 -4.69 -22.54 -2.67
N PHE A 401 -5.19 -21.43 -2.08
CA PHE A 401 -5.34 -20.17 -2.80
C PHE A 401 -4.00 -19.59 -3.26
N TRP A 402 -2.95 -19.71 -2.44
CA TRP A 402 -1.58 -19.36 -2.84
C TRP A 402 -1.17 -20.14 -4.09
N ARG A 403 -1.26 -21.48 -4.06
CA ARG A 403 -0.86 -22.33 -5.19
C ARG A 403 -1.71 -22.08 -6.44
N ALA A 404 -3.02 -21.88 -6.29
CA ALA A 404 -3.90 -21.52 -7.39
C ALA A 404 -3.50 -20.17 -7.99
N THR A 405 -3.08 -19.21 -7.17
CA THR A 405 -2.55 -17.92 -7.63
C THR A 405 -1.20 -18.08 -8.33
N GLU A 406 -0.29 -18.91 -7.82
CA GLU A 406 0.99 -19.24 -8.47
C GLU A 406 0.79 -19.78 -9.90
N GLU A 407 -0.17 -20.68 -10.10
CA GLU A 407 -0.50 -21.25 -11.42
C GLU A 407 -1.00 -20.21 -12.44
N ARG A 408 -1.43 -19.03 -11.98
CA ARG A 408 -1.94 -17.93 -12.83
C ARG A 408 -0.88 -16.89 -13.18
N LEU A 409 0.27 -16.86 -12.50
CA LEU A 409 1.21 -15.75 -12.61
C LEU A 409 1.79 -15.58 -14.02
N ASP A 410 2.03 -16.67 -14.75
CA ASP A 410 2.55 -16.60 -16.11
C ASP A 410 1.54 -15.97 -17.08
N ASN A 411 0.26 -16.28 -16.90
CA ASN A 411 -0.82 -15.70 -17.69
C ASN A 411 -0.95 -14.20 -17.41
N ILE A 412 -0.88 -13.78 -16.14
CA ILE A 412 -0.86 -12.35 -15.76
C ILE A 412 0.35 -11.65 -16.39
N ALA A 413 1.54 -12.25 -16.29
CA ALA A 413 2.75 -11.68 -16.89
C ALA A 413 2.64 -11.60 -18.42
N ALA A 414 2.06 -12.60 -19.08
CA ALA A 414 1.78 -12.58 -20.51
C ALA A 414 0.88 -11.39 -20.88
N PHE A 415 -0.23 -11.20 -20.15
CA PHE A 415 -1.10 -10.04 -20.33
C PHE A 415 -0.36 -8.70 -20.15
N PHE A 416 0.42 -8.55 -19.07
CA PHE A 416 1.17 -7.32 -18.82
C PHE A 416 2.20 -6.99 -19.90
N ARG A 417 2.77 -7.99 -20.59
CA ARG A 417 3.66 -7.77 -21.75
C ARG A 417 2.93 -7.17 -22.95
N ARG A 418 1.60 -7.22 -23.00
CA ARG A 418 0.78 -6.62 -24.07
C ARG A 418 0.42 -5.16 -23.83
N LEU A 419 0.53 -4.69 -22.60
CA LEU A 419 0.16 -3.33 -22.23
C LEU A 419 1.15 -2.29 -22.78
N LYS A 420 0.61 -1.36 -23.57
CA LYS A 420 1.34 -0.28 -24.22
C LYS A 420 1.04 1.09 -23.58
N PRO A 421 1.92 2.09 -23.79
CA PRO A 421 1.61 3.48 -23.48
C PRO A 421 0.32 3.98 -24.15
N PHE A 422 -0.32 4.97 -23.51
CA PHE A 422 -1.41 5.76 -24.05
C PHE A 422 -0.85 7.12 -24.45
N HIS A 423 -0.60 7.35 -25.74
CA HIS A 423 -0.08 8.63 -26.21
C HIS A 423 -1.18 9.68 -26.26
N LEU A 424 -0.87 10.91 -25.82
CA LEU A 424 -1.80 12.04 -25.91
C LEU A 424 -2.24 12.28 -27.36
N ALA A 425 -1.33 12.08 -28.31
CA ALA A 425 -1.58 12.18 -29.74
C ALA A 425 -2.73 11.30 -30.26
N ASP A 426 -2.99 10.16 -29.59
CA ASP A 426 -4.01 9.19 -29.96
C ASP A 426 -5.36 9.47 -29.26
N ALA A 427 -5.36 10.34 -28.23
CA ALA A 427 -6.57 10.71 -27.51
C ALA A 427 -7.40 11.72 -28.32
N ALA A 428 -8.73 11.63 -28.20
CA ALA A 428 -9.64 12.56 -28.87
C ALA A 428 -9.33 14.03 -28.47
N GLY A 429 -8.99 14.86 -29.47
CA GLY A 429 -8.59 16.26 -29.24
C GLY A 429 -7.18 16.45 -28.68
N GLY A 430 -6.44 15.38 -28.38
CA GLY A 430 -5.13 15.43 -27.75
C GLY A 430 -4.04 16.11 -28.60
N GLN A 431 -4.10 15.97 -29.93
CA GLN A 431 -3.20 16.65 -30.86
C GLN A 431 -3.19 18.18 -30.69
N ALA A 432 -4.32 18.78 -30.28
CA ALA A 432 -4.41 20.22 -30.08
C ALA A 432 -3.56 20.73 -28.90
N TYR A 433 -3.13 19.83 -28.01
CA TYR A 433 -2.25 20.17 -26.88
C TYR A 433 -0.76 20.06 -27.22
N ILE A 434 -0.40 19.45 -28.35
CA ILE A 434 0.97 19.22 -28.78
C ILE A 434 1.37 20.31 -29.79
N THR A 435 2.52 20.96 -29.57
CA THR A 435 3.01 21.97 -30.51
C THR A 435 3.23 21.40 -31.93
N THR A 436 2.87 22.19 -32.94
CA THR A 436 3.20 21.91 -34.35
C THR A 436 4.51 22.58 -34.79
N ASP A 437 5.11 23.40 -33.93
CA ASP A 437 6.41 24.03 -34.18
C ASP A 437 7.53 23.00 -33.99
N SER A 438 8.12 22.59 -35.12
CA SER A 438 9.20 21.61 -35.13
C SER A 438 10.46 22.11 -34.44
N ALA A 439 10.74 23.42 -34.42
CA ALA A 439 11.90 23.97 -33.72
C ALA A 439 11.72 23.87 -32.19
N VAL A 440 10.51 24.14 -31.69
CA VAL A 440 10.18 23.96 -30.26
C VAL A 440 10.28 22.48 -29.87
N MET A 441 9.73 21.57 -30.68
CA MET A 441 9.79 20.13 -30.43
C MET A 441 11.24 19.62 -30.45
N THR A 442 12.03 20.02 -31.44
CA THR A 442 13.46 19.72 -31.52
C THR A 442 14.21 20.23 -30.29
N ARG A 443 13.93 21.46 -29.86
CA ARG A 443 14.55 22.01 -28.66
C ARG A 443 14.18 21.22 -27.40
N GLY A 444 12.92 20.82 -27.26
CA GLY A 444 12.46 19.98 -26.15
C GLY A 444 13.18 18.63 -26.09
N LYS A 445 13.42 18.00 -27.25
CA LYS A 445 14.23 16.78 -27.38
C LYS A 445 15.67 16.98 -26.89
N GLU A 446 16.33 18.05 -27.32
CA GLU A 446 17.70 18.37 -26.89
C GLU A 446 17.78 18.56 -25.37
N VAL A 447 16.87 19.37 -24.82
CA VAL A 447 16.81 19.63 -23.37
C VAL A 447 16.57 18.34 -22.59
N PHE A 448 15.65 17.50 -23.05
CA PHE A 448 15.41 16.20 -22.41
C PHE A 448 16.64 15.30 -22.45
N ALA A 449 17.34 15.23 -23.59
CA ALA A 449 18.55 14.44 -23.75
C ALA A 449 19.65 14.86 -22.75
N GLU A 450 19.81 16.17 -22.54
CA GLU A 450 20.89 16.73 -21.72
C GLU A 450 20.60 16.74 -20.22
N SER A 451 19.33 16.87 -19.85
CA SER A 451 18.92 17.11 -18.46
C SER A 451 18.20 15.92 -17.82
N CYS A 452 17.53 15.07 -18.61
CA CYS A 452 16.57 14.09 -18.09
C CYS A 452 16.92 12.64 -18.45
N ALA A 453 17.36 12.38 -19.69
CA ALA A 453 17.48 11.04 -20.26
C ALA A 453 18.43 10.10 -19.49
N ALA A 454 19.43 10.65 -18.80
CA ALA A 454 20.34 9.88 -17.95
C ALA A 454 19.62 9.05 -16.86
N CYS A 455 18.50 9.58 -16.34
CA CYS A 455 17.64 8.87 -15.38
C CYS A 455 16.37 8.34 -16.07
N HIS A 456 15.74 9.14 -16.91
CA HIS A 456 14.41 8.87 -17.47
C HIS A 456 14.44 8.26 -18.89
N SER A 457 15.36 7.34 -19.16
CA SER A 457 15.38 6.57 -20.41
C SER A 457 15.81 5.14 -20.13
N SER A 458 15.15 4.15 -20.72
CA SER A 458 15.64 2.77 -20.70
C SER A 458 16.67 2.51 -21.80
N LYS A 459 16.69 3.37 -22.83
CA LYS A 459 17.75 3.43 -23.84
C LYS A 459 18.94 4.14 -23.22
N GLN A 460 19.91 3.35 -22.77
CA GLN A 460 21.09 3.80 -22.03
C GLN A 460 22.36 3.63 -22.88
N LEU A 461 23.32 4.53 -22.65
CA LEU A 461 24.66 4.48 -23.22
C LEU A 461 25.45 3.25 -22.70
N PRO A 462 26.57 2.90 -23.36
CA PRO A 462 27.52 1.90 -22.85
C PRO A 462 27.95 2.18 -21.39
N PRO A 463 28.14 1.14 -20.54
CA PRO A 463 28.39 1.31 -19.11
C PRO A 463 29.65 2.11 -18.73
N ASN A 464 30.61 2.23 -19.64
CA ASN A 464 31.91 2.87 -19.40
C ASN A 464 31.92 4.39 -19.67
N ILE A 465 30.83 4.95 -20.19
CA ILE A 465 30.71 6.38 -20.45
C ILE A 465 29.91 7.02 -19.30
N ASP A 466 30.38 8.16 -18.78
CA ASP A 466 29.60 8.92 -17.81
C ASP A 466 28.42 9.58 -18.54
N PRO A 467 27.15 9.30 -18.19
CA PRO A 467 25.98 9.91 -18.81
C PRO A 467 25.97 11.45 -18.77
N ARG A 468 26.71 12.06 -17.85
CA ARG A 468 26.77 13.52 -17.66
C ARG A 468 27.97 14.17 -18.37
N SER A 469 28.91 13.38 -18.86
CA SER A 469 30.04 13.87 -19.65
C SER A 469 29.60 14.47 -20.98
N GLY A 470 30.50 15.20 -21.66
CA GLY A 470 30.23 15.71 -23.00
C GLY A 470 29.90 14.59 -24.01
N GLU A 471 30.58 13.46 -23.91
CA GLU A 471 30.33 12.27 -24.72
C GLU A 471 28.96 11.65 -24.41
N GLY A 472 28.62 11.46 -23.14
CA GLY A 472 27.32 10.92 -22.71
C GLY A 472 26.15 11.79 -23.16
N LYS A 473 26.27 13.12 -23.02
CA LYS A 473 25.27 14.08 -23.51
C LYS A 473 25.12 14.04 -25.03
N ALA A 474 26.23 13.94 -25.77
CA ALA A 474 26.19 13.82 -27.23
C ALA A 474 25.51 12.53 -27.69
N TRP A 475 25.75 11.41 -26.99
CA TRP A 475 25.07 10.14 -27.24
C TRP A 475 23.56 10.25 -27.02
N PHE A 476 23.12 10.81 -25.88
CA PHE A 476 21.69 10.99 -25.62
C PHE A 476 21.03 11.94 -26.63
N ARG A 477 21.71 13.01 -27.04
CA ARG A 477 21.19 13.90 -28.10
C ARG A 477 20.93 13.13 -29.38
N ALA A 478 21.87 12.30 -29.81
CA ALA A 478 21.71 11.47 -31.00
C ALA A 478 20.56 10.45 -30.84
N GLU A 479 20.43 9.83 -29.66
CA GLU A 479 19.41 8.81 -29.39
C GLU A 479 17.99 9.41 -29.32
N VAL A 480 17.80 10.54 -28.63
CA VAL A 480 16.49 11.18 -28.44
C VAL A 480 15.94 11.78 -29.74
N MET A 481 16.82 12.14 -30.67
CA MET A 481 16.43 12.68 -31.98
C MET A 481 15.83 11.64 -32.92
N LYS A 482 16.07 10.34 -32.67
CA LYS A 482 15.52 9.26 -33.49
C LYS A 482 13.98 9.27 -33.46
N PRO A 483 13.30 9.13 -34.61
CA PRO A 483 11.84 9.05 -34.67
C PRO A 483 11.26 7.98 -33.72
N GLU A 484 11.95 6.85 -33.61
CA GLU A 484 11.59 5.69 -32.80
C GLU A 484 12.04 5.79 -31.33
N PHE A 485 12.50 6.96 -30.85
CA PHE A 485 13.05 7.09 -29.49
C PHE A 485 12.09 6.59 -28.40
N LEU A 486 10.80 6.87 -28.52
CA LEU A 486 9.78 6.43 -27.55
C LEU A 486 9.38 4.96 -27.71
N GLU A 487 9.63 4.36 -28.88
CA GLU A 487 9.35 2.94 -29.09
C GLU A 487 10.28 2.08 -28.23
N ASN A 488 9.70 1.13 -27.48
CA ASN A 488 10.42 0.26 -26.54
C ASN A 488 11.29 1.06 -25.55
N ASN A 489 10.83 2.25 -25.16
CA ASN A 489 11.46 3.04 -24.12
C ASN A 489 10.48 3.22 -22.96
N PHE A 490 10.76 2.59 -21.82
CA PHE A 490 9.91 2.76 -20.64
C PHE A 490 10.30 3.98 -19.80
N LEU A 491 11.12 4.90 -20.36
CA LEU A 491 11.39 6.24 -19.84
C LEU A 491 11.85 6.24 -18.37
N SER A 492 12.68 5.27 -18.02
CA SER A 492 13.31 5.08 -16.72
C SER A 492 14.53 4.20 -16.91
N ASN A 493 15.57 4.41 -16.10
CA ASN A 493 16.70 3.49 -15.98
C ASN A 493 16.52 2.47 -14.85
N ASP A 494 15.43 2.56 -14.09
CA ASP A 494 15.06 1.74 -12.93
C ASP A 494 16.13 1.66 -11.81
N LYS A 495 17.17 2.50 -11.88
CA LYS A 495 18.24 2.54 -10.87
C LYS A 495 17.73 3.18 -9.59
N ARG A 496 18.21 2.66 -8.44
CA ARG A 496 17.98 3.23 -7.11
C ARG A 496 18.92 4.42 -6.88
N TYR A 497 18.38 5.54 -6.44
CA TYR A 497 19.11 6.74 -6.08
C TYR A 497 18.79 7.14 -4.64
N PRO A 498 19.78 7.60 -3.86
CA PRO A 498 19.56 7.98 -2.47
C PRO A 498 18.73 9.27 -2.37
N LEU A 499 18.04 9.44 -1.25
CA LEU A 499 17.29 10.65 -0.92
C LEU A 499 18.13 11.93 -0.98
N THR A 500 19.43 11.85 -0.70
CA THR A 500 20.38 12.98 -0.82
C THR A 500 20.49 13.52 -2.25
N LYS A 501 20.02 12.77 -3.25
CA LYS A 501 19.99 13.16 -4.65
C LYS A 501 18.60 13.48 -5.18
N ILE A 502 17.59 12.71 -4.77
CA ILE A 502 16.22 12.83 -5.30
C ILE A 502 15.37 13.80 -4.50
N GLU A 503 15.62 13.94 -3.20
CA GLU A 503 14.99 14.91 -2.28
C GLU A 503 13.45 14.88 -2.24
N THR A 504 12.80 13.85 -2.76
CA THR A 504 11.36 13.63 -2.55
C THR A 504 11.07 13.22 -1.11
N ASN A 505 9.83 13.44 -0.65
CA ASN A 505 9.42 13.02 0.69
C ASN A 505 9.89 11.60 1.02
N SER A 506 10.47 11.41 2.21
CA SER A 506 11.23 10.21 2.56
C SER A 506 10.41 9.03 3.07
N ALA A 507 9.10 9.19 3.30
CA ALA A 507 8.25 8.19 3.94
C ALA A 507 8.33 6.80 3.27
N ARG A 508 8.18 6.72 1.95
CA ARG A 508 8.24 5.43 1.24
C ARG A 508 9.65 4.84 1.21
N ALA A 509 10.68 5.67 1.11
CA ALA A 509 12.09 5.24 1.09
C ALA A 509 12.58 4.72 2.44
N PHE A 510 11.91 5.12 3.54
CA PHE A 510 12.18 4.71 4.91
C PHE A 510 11.29 3.59 5.44
N ALA A 511 10.25 3.20 4.70
CA ALA A 511 9.34 2.10 5.02
C ALA A 511 10.10 0.79 5.34
N THR A 512 9.86 0.20 6.51
CA THR A 512 10.67 -0.93 7.02
C THR A 512 10.14 -2.31 6.64
N ASN A 513 8.94 -2.42 6.08
CA ASN A 513 8.31 -3.72 5.84
C ASN A 513 9.16 -4.68 4.97
N ALA A 514 10.03 -4.16 4.10
CA ALA A 514 10.90 -4.95 3.22
C ALA A 514 12.28 -5.26 3.82
N LYS A 515 12.53 -4.93 5.09
CA LYS A 515 13.77 -5.32 5.77
C LYS A 515 13.76 -6.79 6.16
N ALA A 516 14.94 -7.34 6.44
CA ALA A 516 15.07 -8.65 7.05
C ALA A 516 14.24 -8.74 8.34
N HIS A 517 13.58 -9.87 8.55
CA HIS A 517 12.67 -10.16 9.67
C HIS A 517 11.35 -9.36 9.70
N HIS A 518 11.09 -8.49 8.71
CA HIS A 518 9.81 -7.80 8.57
C HIS A 518 8.87 -8.55 7.62
N ILE A 519 7.62 -8.09 7.55
CA ILE A 519 6.53 -8.81 6.87
C ILE A 519 6.83 -9.18 5.40
N TRP A 520 7.56 -8.33 4.68
CA TRP A 520 7.93 -8.52 3.26
C TRP A 520 9.38 -8.99 3.07
N ASP A 521 10.00 -9.62 4.08
CA ASP A 521 11.35 -10.18 3.97
C ASP A 521 11.47 -11.14 2.77
N ASN A 522 10.61 -12.16 2.66
CA ASN A 522 10.64 -13.07 1.51
C ASN A 522 10.19 -12.45 0.17
N PHE A 523 9.79 -11.17 0.17
CA PHE A 523 9.37 -10.44 -1.02
C PHE A 523 10.29 -9.26 -1.36
N SER A 524 11.54 -9.32 -0.90
CA SER A 524 12.54 -8.30 -1.15
C SER A 524 13.92 -8.90 -1.39
N SER A 525 14.70 -8.27 -2.26
CA SER A 525 16.02 -8.78 -2.64
C SER A 525 17.03 -8.63 -1.51
N GLN A 526 18.00 -9.54 -1.47
CA GLN A 526 19.14 -9.43 -0.57
C GLN A 526 19.97 -8.19 -0.92
N THR A 527 20.14 -7.90 -2.22
CA THR A 527 20.83 -6.68 -2.69
C THR A 527 20.20 -5.40 -2.13
N TYR A 528 18.87 -5.31 -2.07
CA TYR A 528 18.19 -4.16 -1.45
C TYR A 528 18.47 -4.08 0.07
N LYS A 529 18.37 -5.20 0.78
CA LYS A 529 18.62 -5.27 2.23
C LYS A 529 20.06 -4.92 2.62
N GLU A 530 21.01 -5.14 1.70
CA GLU A 530 22.43 -4.84 1.87
C GLU A 530 22.82 -3.42 1.44
N LEU A 531 21.88 -2.61 0.94
CA LEU A 531 22.16 -1.22 0.59
C LEU A 531 22.67 -0.46 1.82
N SER A 532 23.77 0.27 1.63
CA SER A 532 24.24 1.21 2.64
C SER A 532 23.18 2.29 2.83
N PRO A 533 22.76 2.60 4.08
CA PRO A 533 21.83 3.68 4.34
C PRO A 533 22.32 5.00 3.73
N ALA A 534 21.38 5.83 3.25
CA ALA A 534 21.69 7.16 2.75
C ALA A 534 22.39 8.02 3.82
N ASP A 535 23.17 9.00 3.37
CA ASP A 535 23.86 9.94 4.26
C ASP A 535 22.89 10.82 5.06
N GLU A 536 23.43 11.66 5.94
CA GLU A 536 22.63 12.60 6.74
C GLU A 536 21.78 13.52 5.83
N LEU A 537 20.52 13.66 6.21
CA LEU A 537 19.53 14.53 5.58
C LEU A 537 19.14 15.67 6.52
N GLU A 538 18.67 16.77 5.93
CA GLU A 538 18.07 17.89 6.66
C GLU A 538 16.62 18.06 6.23
N PHE A 539 15.70 17.94 7.19
CA PHE A 539 14.27 18.15 6.98
C PHE A 539 13.81 19.50 7.53
N PHE A 540 12.82 20.09 6.88
CA PHE A 540 12.19 21.31 7.37
C PHE A 540 11.50 21.05 8.72
N ASN A 541 11.73 21.95 9.68
CA ASN A 541 11.12 21.89 10.99
C ASN A 541 9.96 22.90 11.08
N PRO A 542 8.69 22.46 11.05
CA PRO A 542 7.54 23.37 11.11
C PRO A 542 7.33 24.01 12.49
N PHE A 543 8.15 23.68 13.48
CA PHE A 543 8.05 24.21 14.85
C PHE A 543 9.22 25.14 15.22
N ASP A 544 10.31 25.11 14.46
CA ASP A 544 11.44 26.02 14.56
C ASP A 544 12.17 26.10 13.21
N GLU A 545 11.77 27.05 12.37
CA GLU A 545 12.30 27.18 11.01
C GLU A 545 13.81 27.49 10.95
N THR A 546 14.42 27.91 12.07
CA THR A 546 15.84 28.24 12.15
C THR A 546 16.72 27.02 12.43
N HIS A 547 16.12 25.92 12.87
CA HIS A 547 16.81 24.67 13.20
C HIS A 547 16.18 23.49 12.44
N PRO A 548 16.70 23.14 11.24
CA PRO A 548 16.23 21.98 10.51
C PRO A 548 16.48 20.69 11.29
N ILE A 549 15.63 19.69 11.05
CA ILE A 549 15.74 18.38 11.69
C ILE A 549 16.83 17.60 10.97
N LYS A 550 17.95 17.37 11.66
CA LYS A 550 19.02 16.49 11.17
C LYS A 550 18.62 15.04 11.36
N PHE A 551 18.68 14.26 10.29
CA PHE A 551 18.25 12.87 10.29
C PHE A 551 19.31 11.98 9.65
N LYS A 552 19.80 11.00 10.42
CA LYS A 552 20.78 10.02 9.98
C LYS A 552 20.10 8.65 9.87
N PRO A 553 19.78 8.15 8.67
CA PRO A 553 19.08 6.88 8.50
C PRO A 553 19.79 5.70 9.19
N LYS A 554 21.12 5.68 9.16
CA LYS A 554 21.94 4.65 9.83
C LYS A 554 21.77 4.54 11.34
N ASP A 555 21.31 5.61 12.00
CA ASP A 555 21.13 5.69 13.45
C ASP A 555 19.66 5.47 13.86
N ARG A 556 18.80 5.07 12.91
CA ARG A 556 17.35 4.98 13.06
C ARG A 556 16.83 3.63 12.57
N ASP A 557 15.71 3.16 13.11
CA ASP A 557 15.01 1.98 12.58
C ASP A 557 14.16 2.32 11.36
N VAL A 558 14.84 2.62 10.25
CA VAL A 558 14.24 2.88 8.93
C VAL A 558 14.89 2.00 7.87
N ALA A 559 14.33 1.98 6.66
CA ALA A 559 14.96 1.41 5.48
C ALA A 559 16.07 2.32 4.91
N PRO A 560 16.87 1.85 3.94
CA PRO A 560 18.08 2.55 3.50
C PRO A 560 17.88 3.96 2.89
N GLY A 561 16.67 4.36 2.50
CA GLY A 561 16.42 5.73 2.00
C GLY A 561 16.70 5.92 0.51
N TYR A 562 16.19 5.03 -0.34
CA TYR A 562 16.36 5.07 -1.79
C TYR A 562 15.03 5.05 -2.53
N TYR A 563 14.99 5.74 -3.67
CA TYR A 563 13.94 5.62 -4.67
C TYR A 563 14.51 5.11 -5.98
N ARG A 564 13.80 4.23 -6.68
CA ARG A 564 14.08 3.99 -8.10
C ARG A 564 13.58 5.17 -8.92
N THR A 565 14.18 5.38 -10.09
CA THR A 565 13.63 6.33 -11.06
C THR A 565 12.21 5.90 -11.48
N PRO A 566 11.20 6.78 -11.42
CA PRO A 566 9.87 6.47 -11.97
C PRO A 566 9.90 6.53 -13.50
N SER A 567 9.01 5.75 -14.12
CA SER A 567 8.78 5.85 -15.57
C SER A 567 7.97 7.09 -15.89
N LEU A 568 8.33 7.77 -16.98
CA LEU A 568 7.55 8.89 -17.51
C LEU A 568 6.54 8.47 -18.58
N VAL A 569 6.33 7.16 -18.80
CA VAL A 569 5.28 6.68 -19.72
C VAL A 569 3.93 7.23 -19.27
N ASN A 570 3.20 7.84 -20.21
CA ASN A 570 1.89 8.45 -19.99
C ASN A 570 1.89 9.61 -18.97
N LEU A 571 3.02 10.31 -18.82
CA LEU A 571 3.16 11.42 -17.85
C LEU A 571 2.03 12.45 -17.96
N TRP A 572 1.56 12.72 -19.18
CA TRP A 572 0.45 13.64 -19.46
C TRP A 572 -0.87 13.26 -18.77
N SER A 573 -1.06 11.98 -18.42
CA SER A 573 -2.31 11.44 -17.87
C SER A 573 -2.23 11.05 -16.39
N SER A 574 -1.02 11.07 -15.79
CA SER A 574 -0.75 10.49 -14.48
C SER A 574 -0.59 11.51 -13.35
N ALA A 575 -0.73 12.81 -13.65
CA ALA A 575 -0.68 13.85 -12.63
C ALA A 575 -1.81 13.68 -11.57
N PRO A 576 -1.57 14.06 -10.30
CA PRO A 576 -0.37 14.71 -9.76
C PRO A 576 0.89 13.82 -9.75
N PHE A 577 2.07 14.43 -9.72
CA PHE A 577 3.35 13.72 -9.78
C PHE A 577 3.90 13.33 -8.39
N LEU A 578 5.04 12.64 -8.42
CA LEU A 578 5.77 12.03 -7.31
C LEU A 578 5.15 10.74 -6.78
N HIS A 579 5.86 10.06 -5.89
CA HIS A 579 5.44 8.76 -5.38
C HIS A 579 4.16 8.83 -4.54
N ASN A 580 3.78 10.01 -4.03
CA ASN A 580 2.65 10.28 -3.14
C ASN A 580 1.56 11.17 -3.78
N ASN A 581 1.62 11.48 -5.08
CA ASN A 581 0.68 12.37 -5.80
C ASN A 581 0.55 13.77 -5.17
N MET A 582 1.63 14.35 -4.66
CA MET A 582 1.60 15.66 -3.99
C MET A 582 2.11 16.83 -4.84
N LEU A 583 2.72 16.56 -5.99
CA LEU A 583 3.19 17.62 -6.90
C LEU A 583 2.16 17.86 -8.01
N GLY A 584 1.33 18.87 -7.81
CA GLY A 584 0.31 19.29 -8.77
C GLY A 584 -1.11 19.12 -8.24
N LYS A 585 -2.09 19.62 -8.98
CA LYS A 585 -3.50 19.55 -8.59
C LYS A 585 -4.16 18.25 -9.03
N PHE A 586 -5.04 17.73 -8.18
CA PHE A 586 -5.98 16.69 -8.55
C PHE A 586 -7.27 17.32 -9.07
N THR A 587 -7.60 17.10 -10.35
CA THR A 587 -8.80 17.69 -10.99
C THR A 587 -10.05 16.85 -10.77
N GLY A 588 -9.92 15.54 -10.57
CA GLY A 588 -11.05 14.61 -10.50
C GLY A 588 -11.80 14.41 -11.82
N ASP A 589 -11.35 15.05 -12.91
CA ASP A 589 -11.93 14.96 -14.24
C ASP A 589 -11.08 13.98 -15.10
N PRO A 590 -11.65 12.85 -15.54
CA PRO A 590 -10.93 11.88 -16.36
C PRO A 590 -10.82 12.25 -17.84
N SER A 591 -11.45 13.33 -18.29
CA SER A 591 -11.34 13.83 -19.66
C SER A 591 -9.90 14.17 -20.04
N VAL A 592 -9.63 14.25 -21.35
CA VAL A 592 -8.32 14.70 -21.86
C VAL A 592 -8.01 16.12 -21.33
N GLY A 593 -9.00 17.00 -21.30
CA GLY A 593 -8.84 18.36 -20.78
C GLY A 593 -8.50 18.39 -19.29
N GLY A 594 -9.22 17.62 -18.47
CA GLY A 594 -8.98 17.51 -17.03
C GLY A 594 -7.59 16.94 -16.69
N ARG A 595 -7.10 15.98 -17.48
CA ARG A 595 -5.75 15.43 -17.34
C ARG A 595 -4.67 16.41 -17.78
N MET A 596 -4.86 17.10 -18.90
CA MET A 596 -3.93 18.14 -19.36
C MET A 596 -3.84 19.31 -18.40
N ASP A 597 -4.95 19.68 -17.76
CA ASP A 597 -4.99 20.70 -16.72
C ASP A 597 -4.17 20.29 -15.48
N ALA A 598 -4.29 19.02 -15.04
CA ALA A 598 -3.47 18.46 -13.97
C ALA A 598 -1.99 18.37 -14.35
N PHE A 599 -1.68 17.88 -15.57
CA PHE A 599 -0.31 17.77 -16.09
C PHE A 599 0.38 19.13 -16.15
N ASN A 600 -0.26 20.14 -16.73
CA ASN A 600 0.33 21.46 -16.89
C ASN A 600 0.70 22.09 -15.54
N ASP A 601 -0.19 21.97 -14.54
CA ASP A 601 0.08 22.45 -13.17
C ASP A 601 1.23 21.67 -12.50
N ALA A 602 1.23 20.33 -12.62
CA ALA A 602 2.26 19.47 -12.03
C ALA A 602 3.65 19.68 -12.66
N VAL A 603 3.73 19.72 -13.99
CA VAL A 603 5.00 19.88 -14.72
C VAL A 603 5.57 21.28 -14.58
N GLU A 604 4.71 22.30 -14.45
CA GLU A 604 5.15 23.65 -14.15
C GLU A 604 5.76 23.71 -12.73
N LYS A 605 5.10 23.13 -11.71
CA LYS A 605 5.67 23.05 -10.35
C LYS A 605 6.93 22.20 -10.27
N LEU A 606 7.09 21.21 -11.16
CA LEU A 606 8.31 20.43 -11.26
C LEU A 606 9.50 21.30 -11.70
N LEU A 607 9.32 22.11 -12.75
CA LEU A 607 10.38 22.92 -13.37
C LEU A 607 10.57 24.33 -12.76
N TRP A 608 9.57 24.85 -12.05
CA TRP A 608 9.61 26.10 -11.28
C TRP A 608 9.28 25.81 -9.80
N PRO A 609 10.26 25.35 -9.00
CA PRO A 609 10.04 24.93 -7.61
C PRO A 609 9.44 26.00 -6.71
N GLU A 610 9.63 27.27 -7.02
CA GLU A 610 9.03 28.40 -6.32
C GLU A 610 7.50 28.44 -6.44
N LYS A 611 6.90 27.68 -7.37
CA LYS A 611 5.45 27.51 -7.54
C LYS A 611 4.88 26.32 -6.76
N ARG A 612 5.74 25.49 -6.14
CA ARG A 612 5.33 24.38 -5.27
C ARG A 612 4.64 24.91 -4.02
N LEU A 613 3.80 24.10 -3.40
CA LEU A 613 3.18 24.42 -2.12
C LEU A 613 4.23 24.47 -1.00
N ASN A 614 5.26 23.62 -1.08
CA ASN A 614 6.36 23.59 -0.10
C ASN A 614 5.80 23.46 1.34
N LYS A 615 5.95 24.46 2.20
CA LYS A 615 5.43 24.42 3.59
C LYS A 615 3.92 24.23 3.67
N ASP A 616 3.19 24.65 2.63
CA ASP A 616 1.74 24.49 2.54
C ASP A 616 1.34 23.06 2.10
N SER A 617 2.30 22.24 1.66
CA SER A 617 2.08 20.81 1.38
C SER A 617 1.99 19.95 2.64
N ILE A 618 2.40 20.48 3.81
CA ILE A 618 2.36 19.75 5.08
C ILE A 618 0.92 19.36 5.40
N TRP A 619 0.65 18.06 5.52
CA TRP A 619 -0.66 17.58 5.94
C TRP A 619 -0.94 18.00 7.37
N ARG A 620 -2.05 18.72 7.57
CA ARG A 620 -2.47 19.24 8.87
C ARG A 620 -3.91 18.87 9.16
N THR A 621 -4.19 18.64 10.44
CA THR A 621 -5.57 18.48 10.92
C THR A 621 -6.37 19.73 10.55
N GLN A 622 -7.53 19.54 9.92
CA GLN A 622 -8.44 20.61 9.52
C GLN A 622 -9.36 21.03 10.67
N ASN A 623 -9.60 20.11 11.60
CA ASN A 623 -10.39 20.32 12.80
C ASN A 623 -9.59 19.90 14.04
N GLU A 624 -10.07 20.35 15.21
CA GLU A 624 -9.70 19.69 16.46
C GLU A 624 -10.20 18.25 16.44
N CYS A 625 -9.37 17.31 16.85
CA CYS A 625 -9.71 15.90 16.87
C CYS A 625 -9.13 15.17 18.09
N THR A 626 -9.49 13.90 18.24
CA THR A 626 -9.01 13.03 19.31
C THR A 626 -8.56 11.69 18.76
N PHE A 627 -7.75 10.95 19.51
CA PHE A 627 -7.65 9.52 19.26
C PHE A 627 -8.88 8.86 19.89
N HIS A 628 -9.80 8.32 19.10
CA HIS A 628 -10.97 7.64 19.65
C HIS A 628 -11.03 6.18 19.22
N LEU A 629 -11.41 5.31 20.16
CA LEU A 629 -11.60 3.89 19.94
C LEU A 629 -13.01 3.50 20.38
N ARG A 630 -13.70 2.71 19.56
CA ARG A 630 -15.03 2.19 19.88
C ARG A 630 -14.95 1.25 21.08
N LYS A 631 -15.86 1.44 22.06
CA LYS A 631 -15.88 0.64 23.31
C LYS A 631 -15.92 -0.86 23.05
N GLU A 632 -16.56 -1.28 21.97
CA GLU A 632 -16.69 -2.69 21.57
C GLU A 632 -15.32 -3.37 21.30
N PHE A 633 -14.26 -2.57 21.08
CA PHE A 633 -12.92 -3.04 20.77
C PHE A 633 -11.88 -2.69 21.83
N VAL A 634 -12.33 -2.10 22.95
CA VAL A 634 -11.48 -1.77 24.09
C VAL A 634 -11.62 -2.87 25.15
N PRO A 635 -10.52 -3.44 25.67
CA PRO A 635 -10.61 -4.51 26.66
C PRO A 635 -11.23 -4.01 27.98
N PRO A 636 -12.07 -4.79 28.66
CA PRO A 636 -12.55 -4.45 29.99
C PRO A 636 -11.40 -4.31 31.00
N PRO A 637 -11.47 -3.36 31.97
CA PRO A 637 -12.57 -2.43 32.25
C PRO A 637 -12.46 -1.07 31.52
N PHE A 638 -11.55 -0.91 30.55
CA PHE A 638 -11.32 0.37 29.87
C PHE A 638 -12.50 0.77 28.96
N ASP A 639 -13.34 -0.18 28.56
CA ASP A 639 -14.61 0.03 27.88
C ASP A 639 -15.57 0.95 28.66
N LYS A 640 -15.49 0.93 30.00
CA LYS A 640 -16.29 1.79 30.89
C LYS A 640 -15.89 3.27 30.85
N LEU A 641 -14.74 3.59 30.25
CA LEU A 641 -14.30 4.98 30.02
C LEU A 641 -14.99 5.61 28.80
N ALA A 642 -15.78 4.84 28.05
CA ALA A 642 -16.44 5.34 26.86
C ALA A 642 -17.52 6.38 27.18
N GLY A 643 -17.59 7.42 26.35
CA GLY A 643 -18.64 8.41 26.37
C GLY A 643 -20.01 7.85 25.98
N ARG A 644 -21.04 8.72 26.01
CA ARG A 644 -22.41 8.35 25.59
C ARG A 644 -22.50 7.99 24.10
N ASP A 645 -21.56 8.47 23.31
CA ASP A 645 -21.36 8.16 21.90
C ASP A 645 -20.72 6.77 21.66
N GLY A 646 -20.27 6.10 22.72
CA GLY A 646 -19.66 4.78 22.65
C GLY A 646 -18.16 4.80 22.33
N TYR A 647 -17.49 5.95 22.42
CA TYR A 647 -16.05 6.07 22.17
C TYR A 647 -15.25 6.30 23.46
N VAL A 648 -14.11 5.62 23.57
CA VAL A 648 -13.03 5.98 24.48
C VAL A 648 -12.13 6.98 23.76
N THR A 649 -12.07 8.22 24.24
CA THR A 649 -11.30 9.32 23.63
C THR A 649 -10.02 9.57 24.42
N ILE A 650 -8.89 9.71 23.71
CA ILE A 650 -7.59 10.03 24.27
C ILE A 650 -7.11 11.36 23.67
N GLY A 651 -6.86 12.30 24.56
CA GLY A 651 -6.22 13.57 24.27
C GLY A 651 -7.12 14.60 23.59
N ARG A 652 -6.47 15.66 23.13
CA ARG A 652 -7.02 16.74 22.29
C ARG A 652 -5.91 17.09 21.31
N ILE A 653 -6.16 16.92 20.02
CA ILE A 653 -5.21 17.23 18.97
C ILE A 653 -5.68 18.54 18.33
N PRO A 654 -4.92 19.63 18.47
CA PRO A 654 -5.32 20.93 17.95
C PRO A 654 -5.49 20.90 16.44
N LYS A 655 -6.34 21.80 15.94
CA LYS A 655 -6.39 22.14 14.51
C LYS A 655 -5.02 22.65 14.06
N GLY A 656 -4.59 22.27 12.86
CA GLY A 656 -3.32 22.69 12.27
C GLY A 656 -2.11 21.85 12.68
N THR A 657 -2.29 20.84 13.54
CA THR A 657 -1.21 19.91 13.92
C THR A 657 -0.78 19.10 12.68
N PRO A 658 0.53 19.04 12.36
CA PRO A 658 1.03 18.16 11.31
C PRO A 658 0.62 16.71 11.56
N ILE A 659 -0.08 16.10 10.60
CA ILE A 659 -0.61 14.73 10.72
C ILE A 659 0.54 13.75 10.90
N ASN A 660 1.59 13.88 10.08
CA ASN A 660 2.75 12.99 10.13
C ASN A 660 3.63 13.19 11.39
N LEU A 661 3.37 14.21 12.23
CA LEU A 661 3.99 14.28 13.56
C LEU A 661 3.53 13.12 14.45
N LEU A 662 2.25 12.75 14.31
CA LEU A 662 1.59 11.74 15.13
C LEU A 662 1.46 10.40 14.42
N ALA A 663 1.22 10.41 13.10
CA ALA A 663 1.04 9.18 12.32
C ALA A 663 2.33 8.35 12.16
N ASN A 664 3.50 8.99 12.31
CA ASN A 664 4.82 8.34 12.20
C ASN A 664 5.45 7.99 13.56
N LEU A 665 4.64 7.90 14.63
CA LEU A 665 5.12 7.55 15.96
C LEU A 665 5.13 6.05 16.15
N GLN A 666 6.26 5.52 16.61
CA GLN A 666 6.40 4.12 17.00
C GLN A 666 6.13 3.95 18.51
N PRO A 667 5.16 3.11 18.90
CA PRO A 667 4.96 2.74 20.29
C PRO A 667 6.02 1.70 20.69
N ASP A 668 7.15 2.16 21.24
CA ASP A 668 8.21 1.31 21.76
C ASP A 668 8.55 1.61 23.23
N PHE A 669 9.30 0.69 23.84
CA PHE A 669 9.75 0.82 25.23
C PHE A 669 10.87 1.85 25.40
N GLN A 670 11.63 2.16 24.34
CA GLN A 670 12.74 3.12 24.40
C GLN A 670 12.21 4.53 24.67
N HIS A 671 11.01 4.82 24.17
CA HIS A 671 10.32 6.10 24.32
C HIS A 671 9.22 6.09 25.39
N ALA A 672 9.16 5.07 26.25
CA ALA A 672 8.15 4.96 27.32
C ALA A 672 8.09 6.22 28.20
N GLY A 673 9.23 6.86 28.48
CA GLY A 673 9.30 8.11 29.23
C GLY A 673 8.57 9.27 28.54
N ALA A 674 8.65 9.38 27.21
CA ALA A 674 7.94 10.40 26.45
C ALA A 674 6.42 10.14 26.44
N PHE A 675 6.00 8.87 26.32
CA PHE A 675 4.59 8.50 26.46
C PHE A 675 4.05 8.81 27.87
N LEU A 676 4.84 8.57 28.93
CA LEU A 676 4.48 8.94 30.30
C LEU A 676 4.35 10.45 30.49
N LYS A 677 5.27 11.25 29.92
CA LYS A 677 5.16 12.72 29.92
C LYS A 677 3.89 13.17 29.19
N ALA A 678 3.60 12.60 28.03
CA ALA A 678 2.41 12.91 27.26
C ALA A 678 1.14 12.58 28.05
N ALA A 679 1.07 11.37 28.62
CA ALA A 679 -0.04 10.95 29.47
C ALA A 679 -0.21 11.87 30.69
N GLY A 680 0.89 12.23 31.37
CA GLY A 680 0.85 13.16 32.52
C GLY A 680 0.30 14.53 32.14
N LYS A 681 0.67 15.07 30.97
CA LYS A 681 0.11 16.33 30.46
C LYS A 681 -1.37 16.22 30.11
N LEU A 682 -1.77 15.13 29.47
CA LEU A 682 -3.19 14.88 29.14
C LEU A 682 -4.05 14.79 30.41
N VAL A 683 -3.55 14.08 31.43
CA VAL A 683 -4.21 14.00 32.75
C VAL A 683 -4.34 15.39 33.36
N LYS A 684 -3.26 16.19 33.34
CA LYS A 684 -3.29 17.58 33.85
C LYS A 684 -4.33 18.44 33.13
N ILE A 685 -4.31 18.44 31.79
CA ILE A 685 -5.24 19.22 30.95
C ILE A 685 -6.70 18.87 31.30
N ASN A 686 -7.00 17.57 31.42
CA ASN A 686 -8.34 17.09 31.70
C ASN A 686 -8.76 17.36 33.16
N ALA A 687 -7.88 17.12 34.13
CA ALA A 687 -8.18 17.29 35.56
C ALA A 687 -8.36 18.77 35.94
N GLU A 688 -7.59 19.67 35.33
CA GLU A 688 -7.65 21.11 35.58
C GLU A 688 -8.63 21.85 34.65
N ASN A 689 -9.27 21.14 33.71
CA ASN A 689 -10.17 21.71 32.68
C ASN A 689 -9.56 22.96 32.01
N LEU A 690 -8.30 22.84 31.58
CA LEU A 690 -7.52 23.99 31.09
C LEU A 690 -8.18 24.62 29.86
N PRO A 691 -8.17 25.97 29.75
CA PRO A 691 -8.62 26.65 28.53
C PRO A 691 -7.84 26.17 27.30
N PRO A 692 -8.46 26.14 26.10
CA PRO A 692 -7.84 25.69 24.86
C PRO A 692 -6.42 26.16 24.61
N GLU A 693 -6.18 27.47 24.69
CA GLU A 693 -4.85 28.05 24.41
C GLU A 693 -3.78 27.56 25.38
N VAL A 694 -4.16 27.35 26.65
CA VAL A 694 -3.25 26.85 27.70
C VAL A 694 -2.97 25.37 27.51
N ALA A 695 -4.00 24.58 27.17
CA ALA A 695 -3.85 23.17 26.84
C ALA A 695 -2.94 22.97 25.62
N ASP A 696 -3.13 23.76 24.56
CA ASP A 696 -2.30 23.74 23.36
C ASP A 696 -0.84 24.11 23.67
N ALA A 697 -0.62 25.12 24.49
CA ALA A 697 0.72 25.48 24.95
C ALA A 697 1.39 24.36 25.76
N GLU A 698 0.62 23.63 26.57
CA GLU A 698 1.13 22.45 27.29
C GLU A 698 1.49 21.31 26.36
N LEU A 699 0.67 21.03 25.33
CA LEU A 699 0.92 20.01 24.32
C LEU A 699 2.10 20.34 23.43
N ARG A 700 2.30 21.61 23.06
CA ARG A 700 3.47 22.07 22.27
C ARG A 700 4.80 21.76 22.94
N LYS A 701 4.84 21.70 24.29
CA LYS A 701 6.05 21.29 25.03
C LYS A 701 6.45 19.82 24.76
N LEU A 702 5.57 19.00 24.19
CA LEU A 702 5.88 17.62 23.78
C LEU A 702 6.53 17.54 22.40
N VAL A 703 6.45 18.59 21.58
CA VAL A 703 6.94 18.56 20.19
C VAL A 703 8.38 18.04 20.06
N PRO A 704 9.36 18.47 20.89
CA PRO A 704 10.72 17.94 20.80
C PRO A 704 10.79 16.43 21.06
N ASP A 705 10.05 15.93 22.05
CA ASP A 705 9.96 14.49 22.34
C ASP A 705 9.28 13.75 21.17
N LEU A 706 8.21 14.31 20.60
CA LEU A 706 7.49 13.73 19.45
C LEU A 706 8.37 13.67 18.18
N ILE A 707 9.15 14.72 17.88
CA ILE A 707 10.11 14.72 16.77
C ILE A 707 11.20 13.67 16.99
N ALA A 708 11.70 13.54 18.22
CA ALA A 708 12.73 12.55 18.54
C ALA A 708 12.24 11.11 18.32
N MET A 709 10.96 10.85 18.60
CA MET A 709 10.27 9.56 18.41
C MET A 709 9.81 9.30 16.98
N ASN A 710 9.72 10.34 16.16
CA ASN A 710 9.14 10.23 14.83
C ASN A 710 10.07 9.45 13.90
N LYS A 711 9.56 8.38 13.28
CA LYS A 711 10.36 7.54 12.36
C LYS A 711 10.73 8.25 11.07
N CYS A 712 9.91 9.21 10.63
CA CYS A 712 10.08 9.93 9.38
C CYS A 712 9.59 11.39 9.54
N PRO A 713 10.41 12.28 10.16
CA PRO A 713 10.03 13.66 10.42
C PRO A 713 10.22 14.56 9.18
N ASP A 714 9.85 14.06 8.01
CA ASP A 714 9.88 14.77 6.74
C ASP A 714 8.45 15.19 6.39
N PHE A 715 8.14 16.46 6.65
CA PHE A 715 6.77 16.97 6.59
C PHE A 715 6.41 17.59 5.24
N ILE A 716 7.40 17.92 4.40
CA ILE A 716 7.14 18.53 3.09
C ILE A 716 6.83 17.41 2.11
N GLU A 717 5.63 17.46 1.55
CA GLU A 717 5.06 16.35 0.77
C GLU A 717 5.32 16.48 -0.72
N ASP A 718 5.45 17.71 -1.23
CA ASP A 718 5.66 18.01 -2.65
C ASP A 718 7.13 18.32 -3.01
N LYS A 719 8.06 18.12 -2.06
CA LYS A 719 9.49 18.22 -2.35
C LYS A 719 9.88 17.13 -3.36
N GLY A 720 10.84 17.45 -4.21
CA GLY A 720 11.41 16.55 -5.19
C GLY A 720 12.64 17.18 -5.82
N HIS A 721 13.27 16.44 -6.72
CA HIS A 721 14.57 16.83 -7.27
C HIS A 721 14.54 18.21 -7.95
N TYR A 722 15.71 18.84 -8.03
CA TYR A 722 15.91 20.14 -8.68
C TYR A 722 16.51 20.04 -10.09
N PHE A 723 16.63 18.83 -10.66
CA PHE A 723 17.09 18.66 -12.05
C PHE A 723 16.17 19.42 -13.01
N GLY A 724 16.77 20.23 -13.90
CA GLY A 724 16.06 21.02 -14.90
C GLY A 724 15.52 22.37 -14.41
N THR A 725 15.71 22.71 -13.13
CA THR A 725 15.20 23.98 -12.56
C THR A 725 16.04 25.20 -12.94
N ASP A 726 17.30 24.97 -13.32
CA ASP A 726 18.28 25.94 -13.81
C ASP A 726 18.16 26.24 -15.32
N LEU A 727 17.31 25.50 -16.03
CA LEU A 727 17.02 25.74 -17.44
C LEU A 727 16.38 27.13 -17.64
N SER A 728 16.60 27.71 -18.82
CA SER A 728 15.89 28.93 -19.22
C SER A 728 14.38 28.68 -19.33
N ASP A 729 13.55 29.71 -19.17
CA ASP A 729 12.09 29.57 -19.31
C ASP A 729 11.69 29.03 -20.69
N ASN A 730 12.42 29.41 -21.74
CA ASN A 730 12.19 28.89 -23.09
C ASN A 730 12.51 27.38 -23.18
N ASP A 731 13.60 26.93 -22.57
CA ASP A 731 13.97 25.52 -22.53
C ASP A 731 12.99 24.69 -21.70
N LYS A 732 12.54 25.22 -20.56
CA LYS A 732 11.50 24.57 -19.74
C LYS A 732 10.20 24.39 -20.53
N ARG A 733 9.76 25.43 -21.25
CA ARG A 733 8.55 25.36 -22.09
C ARG A 733 8.71 24.38 -23.25
N ALA A 734 9.87 24.38 -23.93
CA ALA A 734 10.15 23.41 -24.99
C ALA A 734 10.20 21.97 -24.47
N LEU A 735 10.81 21.76 -23.29
CA LEU A 735 10.81 20.47 -22.62
C LEU A 735 9.39 19.99 -22.31
N ILE A 736 8.53 20.85 -21.77
CA ILE A 736 7.12 20.53 -21.50
C ILE A 736 6.41 20.05 -22.77
N GLU A 737 6.59 20.73 -23.91
CA GLU A 737 5.99 20.31 -25.17
C GLU A 737 6.44 18.89 -25.59
N TYR A 738 7.69 18.54 -25.35
CA TYR A 738 8.17 17.19 -25.63
C TYR A 738 7.63 16.15 -24.63
N LEU A 739 7.56 16.48 -23.35
CA LEU A 739 7.01 15.59 -22.31
C LEU A 739 5.54 15.20 -22.55
N LYS A 740 4.76 16.03 -23.25
CA LYS A 740 3.39 15.72 -23.66
C LYS A 740 3.28 14.52 -24.62
N THR A 741 4.39 14.13 -25.25
CA THR A 741 4.43 13.02 -26.23
C THR A 741 4.64 11.65 -25.58
N PHE A 742 4.95 11.60 -24.28
CA PHE A 742 5.40 10.41 -23.55
C PHE A 742 4.28 9.46 -23.11
#